data_AF-A0AAU9JSU9-F1
#
_entry.id   AF-A0AAU9JSU9-F1
#
_cell.length_a   1.000
_cell.length_b   1.000
_cell.length_c   1.000
_cell.angle_alpha   90.00
_cell.angle_beta   90.00
_cell.angle_gamma   90.00
#
_symmetry.space_group_name_H-M   'P 1'
#
loop_
_entity.id
_entity.type
_entity.pdbx_description
1 polymer ?
#
loop_
_entity_poly.entity_id
_entity_poly.type
_entity_poly.pdbx_seq_one_letter_code
_entity_poly.pdbx_strand_id
1 'polypeptide(L)'
;MGFFIFSTLLQLIYFTSAEQVSVVLDPNFSLSWQIAGDSITFGFNCSFDGWCGIGFYGSMKQTDMIILIRQNGNFDAWDMYSTSHGTPPQDSAKGKGCRDDVNLTSSSFNNGRMLGSISRLLNTGDTLCDWVIKPGEAINFCFAYKQKSNIQKFQEHSTYGEGVLLIGLNQTSSYFLPSSSFGSEYEDHGNEMTVMWLCLAPLCIMLIRYLKWTYLAFYGHMLLGYVVLGFTCGSVYEIYKKDELAYNDLSDNKRYHSRIGFILCAFVIAQAITGAMTKMWMLFKEDLSILRVCRRVHMALGWCALIPGLINLKYGWDIKGDDTAKNAVFACYAILVVLLALLEIRHRFSHKIRILQWNFKLKRLNKAKPALEKSLMDQMGSTHTEILNDIVSKNLSCVFYDEYLLNVSGFIQNHPGGAYMIRKVIGEDVGKYINGCSSISGFIASYDHSRPAKNLINSLIIDRVAYTAGVLTKKSSDQSLDYGNMTWELVRKYNIAEGTFYIELTSKDWAVENPPKGFEWLGKHFGVRERIGKSEVIRYYSLMMTDLHHWAREARKEGFQITKKIYKKSKSPDTLKLHIKRYDNGLMSRHLCDLEPGSEYKLKGPLGPGLGFSSAPAGICTGFAAGTGILPFLDLVYMIWNGSVSSDFCLYLYVTFRSKKDSFALDLLEATQKKSGKALNLHINLDEERVGGKLTEEKLKEWVKIPNISRAWVCGPSGFNRWIESMLTSQGLQRNKLMIL
;
A
#
# COMPACT_ATOMS: atom_id res chain seq x y z
N MET A 1 8.55 -114.88 15.61
CA MET A 1 9.93 -114.49 15.98
C MET A 1 10.18 -113.16 15.29
N GLY A 2 10.30 -112.00 15.93
CA GLY A 2 10.70 -111.58 17.28
C GLY A 2 11.44 -110.25 17.05
N PHE A 3 10.82 -109.11 17.33
CA PHE A 3 10.98 -108.27 18.53
C PHE A 3 12.37 -107.62 18.73
N PHE A 4 12.32 -106.28 18.89
CA PHE A 4 13.36 -105.31 19.32
C PHE A 4 14.34 -104.83 18.22
N ILE A 5 14.54 -103.52 17.96
CA ILE A 5 14.58 -102.36 18.87
C ILE A 5 13.95 -101.11 18.25
N PHE A 6 12.99 -100.57 18.99
CA PHE A 6 12.45 -99.21 19.00
C PHE A 6 13.49 -98.29 19.69
N SER A 7 13.99 -97.22 19.06
CA SER A 7 14.44 -96.00 19.79
C SER A 7 14.77 -94.75 18.95
N THR A 8 14.67 -94.73 17.62
CA THR A 8 15.13 -93.57 16.81
C THR A 8 14.02 -92.83 16.04
N LEU A 9 12.77 -92.88 16.52
CA LEU A 9 11.64 -92.18 15.88
C LEU A 9 10.81 -91.30 16.84
N LEU A 10 11.37 -90.90 17.99
CA LEU A 10 10.67 -90.12 19.00
C LEU A 10 11.49 -88.91 19.47
N GLN A 11 11.70 -87.94 18.57
CA GLN A 11 12.01 -86.53 18.92
C GLN A 11 11.85 -85.54 17.75
N LEU A 12 11.38 -86.00 16.57
CA LEU A 12 10.57 -85.17 15.68
C LEU A 12 9.11 -85.49 15.99
N ILE A 13 8.26 -84.47 16.06
CA ILE A 13 6.84 -84.47 16.50
C ILE A 13 6.70 -84.18 18.01
N TYR A 14 6.93 -82.91 18.37
CA TYR A 14 6.03 -82.11 19.22
C TYR A 14 6.30 -80.63 18.93
N PHE A 15 5.91 -80.18 17.74
CA PHE A 15 5.52 -78.79 17.52
C PHE A 15 4.37 -78.83 16.52
N THR A 16 3.16 -78.80 17.07
CA THR A 16 1.97 -78.42 16.32
C THR A 16 2.25 -77.10 15.62
N SER A 17 2.15 -77.13 14.30
CA SER A 17 2.28 -76.00 13.38
C SER A 17 1.30 -74.89 13.74
N ALA A 18 1.78 -73.83 14.38
CA ALA A 18 1.20 -72.51 14.12
C ALA A 18 2.07 -71.86 13.05
N GLU A 19 1.42 -71.31 12.02
CA GLU A 19 2.07 -70.65 10.89
C GLU A 19 2.86 -69.44 11.42
N GLN A 20 4.20 -69.44 11.28
CA GLN A 20 5.02 -68.30 11.69
C GLN A 20 4.83 -67.16 10.68
N VAL A 21 4.26 -66.05 11.12
CA VAL A 21 4.02 -64.86 10.29
C VAL A 21 5.23 -63.93 10.39
N SER A 22 5.62 -63.29 9.29
CA SER A 22 6.75 -62.35 9.27
C SER A 22 6.50 -61.11 8.42
N VAL A 23 7.05 -59.97 8.84
CA VAL A 23 7.06 -58.71 8.09
C VAL A 23 8.46 -58.11 8.11
N VAL A 24 8.81 -57.41 7.04
CA VAL A 24 10.07 -56.66 6.94
C VAL A 24 9.81 -55.23 7.38
N LEU A 25 10.49 -54.77 8.44
CA LEU A 25 10.37 -53.40 8.96
C LEU A 25 11.38 -52.47 8.26
N ASP A 26 12.59 -52.96 8.05
CA ASP A 26 13.73 -52.31 7.42
C ASP A 26 14.60 -53.38 6.72
N PRO A 27 15.44 -53.08 5.70
CA PRO A 27 16.29 -54.08 5.07
C PRO A 27 17.17 -54.88 6.04
N ASN A 28 17.49 -54.30 7.21
CA ASN A 28 18.29 -54.94 8.24
C ASN A 28 17.48 -55.50 9.42
N PHE A 29 16.16 -55.30 9.47
CA PHE A 29 15.32 -55.74 10.59
C PHE A 29 13.96 -56.28 10.11
N SER A 30 13.74 -57.56 10.38
CA SER A 30 12.45 -58.23 10.19
C SER A 30 11.88 -58.71 11.53
N LEU A 31 10.57 -58.62 11.64
CA LEU A 31 9.81 -59.04 12.81
C LEU A 31 8.88 -60.20 12.41
N SER A 32 8.89 -61.25 13.20
CA SER A 32 7.96 -62.36 13.06
C SER A 32 7.16 -62.55 14.35
N TRP A 33 6.01 -63.20 14.28
CA TRP A 33 5.27 -63.58 15.47
C TRP A 33 4.53 -64.89 15.31
N GLN A 34 4.25 -65.50 16.46
CA GLN A 34 3.41 -66.69 16.60
C GLN A 34 2.49 -66.48 17.79
N ILE A 35 1.18 -66.70 17.59
CA ILE A 35 0.18 -66.60 18.65
C ILE A 35 -0.20 -68.02 19.08
N ALA A 36 -0.12 -68.29 20.38
CA ALA A 36 -0.49 -69.57 20.99
C ALA A 36 -1.33 -69.30 22.25
N GLY A 37 -2.64 -69.56 22.16
CA GLY A 37 -3.58 -69.22 23.24
C GLY A 37 -3.58 -67.72 23.52
N ASP A 38 -3.34 -67.35 24.79
CA ASP A 38 -3.30 -65.95 25.25
C ASP A 38 -1.89 -65.32 25.18
N SER A 39 -0.92 -66.00 24.55
CA SER A 39 0.46 -65.55 24.44
C SER A 39 0.89 -65.28 22.99
N ILE A 40 1.74 -64.28 22.82
CA ILE A 40 2.40 -63.94 21.55
C ILE A 40 3.92 -64.04 21.72
N THR A 41 4.57 -64.75 20.81
CA THR A 41 6.03 -64.82 20.73
C THR A 41 6.51 -64.04 19.51
N PHE A 42 7.27 -62.98 19.71
CA PHE A 42 7.92 -62.18 18.68
C PHE A 42 9.31 -62.73 18.36
N GLY A 43 9.58 -63.03 17.08
CA GLY A 43 10.91 -63.38 16.58
C GLY A 43 11.57 -62.17 15.91
N PHE A 44 12.61 -61.64 16.55
CA PHE A 44 13.47 -60.58 16.04
C PHE A 44 14.55 -61.18 15.15
N ASN A 45 14.65 -60.70 13.91
CA ASN A 45 15.70 -61.08 12.99
C ASN A 45 16.40 -59.83 12.44
N CYS A 46 17.55 -59.52 13.06
CA CYS A 46 18.34 -58.31 12.88
C CYS A 46 19.67 -58.69 12.19
N SER A 47 20.00 -58.10 11.03
CA SER A 47 21.22 -58.41 10.25
C SER A 47 22.49 -57.70 10.75
N PHE A 48 22.55 -57.42 12.05
CA PHE A 48 23.63 -56.71 12.71
C PHE A 48 23.80 -57.19 14.15
N ASP A 49 24.90 -56.74 14.79
CA ASP A 49 25.15 -56.87 16.22
C ASP A 49 24.82 -55.56 16.94
N GLY A 50 24.34 -55.62 18.19
CA GLY A 50 23.98 -54.45 18.99
C GLY A 50 22.65 -54.60 19.74
N TRP A 51 21.67 -53.74 19.44
CA TRP A 51 20.31 -53.86 19.98
C TRP A 51 19.25 -53.50 18.93
N CYS A 52 18.10 -54.16 18.98
CA CYS A 52 16.92 -53.81 18.20
C CYS A 52 15.67 -53.86 19.09
N GLY A 53 14.75 -52.92 18.88
CA GLY A 53 13.55 -52.76 19.68
C GLY A 53 12.33 -52.37 18.86
N ILE A 54 11.17 -52.70 19.38
CA ILE A 54 9.86 -52.39 18.81
C ILE A 54 9.03 -51.66 19.85
N GLY A 55 8.11 -50.80 19.40
CA GLY A 55 7.19 -50.07 20.26
C GLY A 55 5.76 -50.08 19.72
N PHE A 56 4.80 -50.25 20.61
CA PHE A 56 3.37 -50.37 20.28
C PHE A 56 2.66 -49.00 20.24
N TYR A 57 3.35 -48.00 19.69
CA TYR A 57 2.81 -46.69 19.37
C TYR A 57 3.64 -45.99 18.29
N GLY A 58 3.11 -44.91 17.70
CA GLY A 58 3.78 -44.17 16.63
C GLY A 58 4.85 -43.17 17.08
N SER A 59 5.27 -43.18 18.35
CA SER A 59 6.36 -42.32 18.84
C SER A 59 7.08 -42.99 20.01
N MET A 60 8.15 -42.39 20.55
CA MET A 60 8.76 -42.85 21.80
C MET A 60 8.03 -42.40 23.07
N LYS A 61 6.99 -41.55 22.98
CA LYS A 61 6.31 -40.98 24.15
C LYS A 61 5.01 -41.74 24.44
N GLN A 62 4.83 -42.13 25.69
CA GLN A 62 3.70 -42.93 26.17
C GLN A 62 3.62 -44.28 25.44
N THR A 63 4.75 -44.98 25.37
CA THR A 63 4.92 -46.14 24.48
C THR A 63 5.52 -47.31 25.23
N ASP A 64 4.83 -48.44 25.12
CA ASP A 64 5.28 -49.79 25.47
C ASP A 64 6.30 -50.26 24.43
N MET A 65 7.47 -50.69 24.89
CA MET A 65 8.59 -51.11 24.05
C MET A 65 9.23 -52.40 24.54
N ILE A 66 9.58 -53.25 23.57
CA ILE A 66 10.34 -54.48 23.79
C ILE A 66 11.68 -54.34 23.10
N ILE A 67 12.77 -54.56 23.85
CA ILE A 67 14.13 -54.43 23.32
C ILE A 67 14.88 -55.76 23.45
N LEU A 68 15.42 -56.25 22.34
CA LEU A 68 16.42 -57.30 22.31
C LEU A 68 17.81 -56.66 22.26
N ILE A 69 18.65 -56.95 23.25
CA ILE A 69 19.99 -56.39 23.34
C ILE A 69 21.04 -57.48 23.57
N ARG A 70 22.19 -57.33 22.92
CA ARG A 70 23.36 -58.17 23.14
C ARG A 70 24.47 -57.38 23.82
N GLN A 71 24.72 -57.68 25.10
CA GLN A 71 25.74 -57.02 25.92
C GLN A 71 26.79 -58.04 26.37
N ASN A 72 28.07 -57.71 26.18
CA ASN A 72 29.20 -58.55 26.58
C ASN A 72 29.08 -60.02 26.08
N GLY A 73 28.47 -60.23 24.92
CA GLY A 73 28.24 -61.54 24.33
C GLY A 73 26.96 -62.26 24.76
N ASN A 74 26.27 -61.79 25.81
CA ASN A 74 25.01 -62.35 26.31
C ASN A 74 23.81 -61.59 25.75
N PHE A 75 22.67 -62.28 25.64
CA PHE A 75 21.41 -61.73 25.14
C PHE A 75 20.44 -61.50 26.29
N ASP A 76 19.85 -60.31 26.33
CA ASP A 76 18.76 -59.96 27.25
C ASP A 76 17.57 -59.38 26.48
N ALA A 77 16.37 -59.60 27.02
CA ALA A 77 15.13 -58.97 26.57
C ALA A 77 14.67 -57.99 27.65
N TRP A 78 14.37 -56.76 27.28
CA TRP A 78 13.94 -55.70 28.20
C TRP A 78 12.53 -55.24 27.87
N ASP A 79 11.72 -55.09 28.92
CA ASP A 79 10.41 -54.44 28.91
C ASP A 79 10.56 -52.99 29.34
N MET A 80 10.03 -52.07 28.56
CA MET A 80 10.28 -50.64 28.75
C MET A 80 9.10 -49.77 28.34
N TYR A 81 8.68 -48.90 29.24
CA TYR A 81 7.71 -47.87 28.97
C TYR A 81 8.32 -46.48 29.05
N SER A 82 8.18 -45.72 27.97
CA SER A 82 8.65 -44.34 27.93
C SER A 82 7.53 -43.32 28.12
N THR A 83 7.80 -42.31 28.95
CA THR A 83 6.97 -41.10 29.11
C THR A 83 7.54 -39.87 28.39
N SER A 84 8.72 -39.99 27.77
CA SER A 84 9.45 -38.87 27.13
C SER A 84 10.27 -39.35 25.93
N HIS A 85 11.16 -38.51 25.39
CA HIS A 85 12.15 -38.94 24.38
C HIS A 85 13.53 -39.26 24.98
N GLY A 86 13.65 -39.24 26.32
CA GLY A 86 14.87 -39.69 27.01
C GLY A 86 14.98 -41.21 27.07
N THR A 87 16.08 -41.71 27.66
CA THR A 87 16.28 -43.15 27.87
C THR A 87 15.11 -43.73 28.70
N PRO A 88 14.35 -44.70 28.15
CA PRO A 88 13.26 -45.30 28.90
C PRO A 88 13.77 -46.09 30.12
N PRO A 89 13.12 -45.98 31.28
CA PRO A 89 13.34 -46.92 32.37
C PRO A 89 12.72 -48.29 32.02
N GLN A 90 13.23 -49.35 32.64
CA GLN A 90 12.54 -50.65 32.67
C GLN A 90 11.26 -50.55 33.49
N ASP A 91 10.27 -51.37 33.19
CA ASP A 91 8.93 -51.28 33.78
C ASP A 91 8.93 -51.57 35.28
N SER A 92 9.71 -52.57 35.71
CA SER A 92 9.96 -52.86 37.12
C SER A 92 10.57 -51.67 37.90
N ALA A 93 11.33 -50.79 37.23
CA ALA A 93 11.94 -49.60 37.85
C ALA A 93 10.97 -48.42 38.01
N LYS A 94 9.78 -48.46 37.39
CA LYS A 94 8.78 -47.37 37.42
C LYS A 94 7.87 -47.41 38.65
N GLY A 95 7.72 -48.57 39.30
CA GLY A 95 7.13 -48.73 40.64
C GLY A 95 5.63 -48.44 40.79
N LYS A 96 4.85 -48.36 39.70
CA LYS A 96 3.42 -47.93 39.69
C LYS A 96 2.46 -48.95 39.09
N GLY A 97 2.63 -50.23 39.41
CA GLY A 97 1.79 -51.31 38.85
C GLY A 97 2.35 -51.95 37.58
N CYS A 98 3.46 -51.41 37.05
CA CYS A 98 4.16 -51.98 35.92
C CYS A 98 5.16 -53.05 36.32
N ARG A 99 5.27 -54.09 35.49
CA ARG A 99 6.08 -55.28 35.71
C ARG A 99 6.77 -55.65 34.41
N ASP A 100 7.92 -56.31 34.52
CA ASP A 100 8.58 -56.85 33.33
C ASP A 100 7.87 -58.17 32.97
N ASP A 101 7.09 -58.16 31.89
CA ASP A 101 6.21 -59.26 31.48
C ASP A 101 6.66 -59.92 30.15
N VAL A 102 7.91 -59.63 29.74
CA VAL A 102 8.59 -60.24 28.59
C VAL A 102 9.59 -61.33 29.02
N ASN A 103 9.59 -62.45 28.30
CA ASN A 103 10.53 -63.55 28.51
C ASN A 103 11.30 -63.90 27.22
N LEU A 104 12.62 -63.94 27.30
CA LEU A 104 13.48 -64.41 26.20
C LEU A 104 13.43 -65.94 26.13
N THR A 105 12.84 -66.49 25.07
CA THR A 105 12.66 -67.95 24.90
C THR A 105 13.78 -68.61 24.10
N SER A 106 14.42 -67.88 23.18
CA SER A 106 15.61 -68.35 22.47
C SER A 106 16.43 -67.16 21.96
N SER A 107 17.74 -67.35 21.83
CA SER A 107 18.63 -66.36 21.23
C SER A 107 19.81 -67.04 20.54
N SER A 108 20.26 -66.47 19.43
CA SER A 108 21.47 -66.92 18.75
C SER A 108 22.12 -65.79 17.96
N PHE A 109 23.44 -65.89 17.79
CA PHE A 109 24.20 -65.01 16.91
C PHE A 109 24.96 -65.85 15.88
N ASN A 110 24.45 -65.92 14.66
CA ASN A 110 25.02 -66.74 13.60
C ASN A 110 25.24 -65.89 12.33
N ASN A 111 26.43 -66.01 11.72
CA ASN A 111 26.78 -65.33 10.47
C ASN A 111 26.51 -63.80 10.46
N GLY A 112 26.75 -63.12 11.59
CA GLY A 112 26.52 -61.67 11.71
C GLY A 112 25.05 -61.27 11.89
N ARG A 113 24.14 -62.24 12.08
CA ARG A 113 22.71 -62.00 12.36
C ARG A 113 22.38 -62.28 13.82
N MET A 114 21.64 -61.35 14.41
CA MET A 114 21.10 -61.44 15.76
C MET A 114 19.65 -61.94 15.67
N LEU A 115 19.41 -63.13 16.22
CA LEU A 115 18.10 -63.76 16.29
C LEU A 115 17.68 -63.87 17.76
N GLY A 116 16.46 -63.45 18.09
CA GLY A 116 15.90 -63.63 19.43
C GLY A 116 14.39 -63.77 19.40
N SER A 117 13.86 -64.68 20.21
CA SER A 117 12.43 -64.89 20.37
C SER A 117 12.00 -64.43 21.77
N ILE A 118 11.06 -63.49 21.83
CA ILE A 118 10.56 -62.89 23.07
C ILE A 118 9.06 -63.17 23.18
N SER A 119 8.63 -63.75 24.30
CA SER A 119 7.23 -64.09 24.56
C SER A 119 6.62 -63.14 25.60
N ARG A 120 5.38 -62.70 25.36
CA ARG A 120 4.52 -61.97 26.32
C ARG A 120 3.06 -62.39 26.19
N LEU A 121 2.23 -62.03 27.16
CA LEU A 121 0.77 -62.20 27.05
C LEU A 121 0.18 -61.15 26.10
N LEU A 122 -0.92 -61.50 25.41
CA LEU A 122 -1.70 -60.55 24.59
C LEU A 122 -2.31 -59.43 25.46
N ASN A 123 -2.67 -59.77 26.69
CA ASN A 123 -3.08 -58.86 27.74
C ASN A 123 -2.34 -59.23 29.03
N THR A 124 -1.39 -58.40 29.45
CA THR A 124 -0.58 -58.60 30.66
C THR A 124 -1.32 -58.21 31.94
N GLY A 125 -2.42 -57.45 31.82
CA GLY A 125 -3.14 -56.88 32.95
C GLY A 125 -2.52 -55.58 33.49
N ASP A 126 -1.36 -55.15 32.98
CA ASP A 126 -0.79 -53.84 33.28
C ASP A 126 -1.35 -52.76 32.35
N THR A 127 -2.46 -52.16 32.78
CA THR A 127 -3.12 -51.09 32.00
C THR A 127 -2.34 -49.76 31.93
N LEU A 128 -1.22 -49.60 32.65
CA LEU A 128 -0.49 -48.34 32.74
C LEU A 128 0.81 -48.31 31.92
N CYS A 129 1.45 -49.45 31.69
CA CYS A 129 2.64 -49.54 30.85
C CYS A 129 2.48 -50.42 29.61
N ASP A 130 1.61 -51.43 29.63
CA ASP A 130 1.50 -52.34 28.49
C ASP A 130 0.36 -52.03 27.53
N TRP A 131 0.65 -52.21 26.25
CA TRP A 131 -0.34 -52.19 25.20
C TRP A 131 -1.03 -53.55 25.07
N VAL A 132 -2.37 -53.55 25.10
CA VAL A 132 -3.15 -54.76 24.84
C VAL A 132 -3.13 -55.06 23.34
N ILE A 133 -2.51 -56.17 22.97
CA ILE A 133 -2.43 -56.60 21.57
C ILE A 133 -3.69 -57.37 21.22
N LYS A 134 -4.49 -56.82 20.30
CA LYS A 134 -5.66 -57.49 19.73
C LYS A 134 -5.34 -57.94 18.31
N PRO A 135 -5.17 -59.25 18.07
CA PRO A 135 -4.91 -59.76 16.72
C PRO A 135 -5.99 -59.31 15.73
N GLY A 136 -5.56 -58.87 14.54
CA GLY A 136 -6.45 -58.35 13.49
C GLY A 136 -6.78 -56.85 13.58
N GLU A 137 -6.40 -56.15 14.65
CA GLU A 137 -6.48 -54.68 14.71
C GLU A 137 -5.16 -54.06 14.23
N ALA A 138 -5.26 -52.99 13.45
CA ALA A 138 -4.10 -52.20 13.01
C ALA A 138 -3.64 -51.29 14.17
N ILE A 139 -2.35 -51.33 14.48
CA ILE A 139 -1.74 -50.55 15.56
C ILE A 139 -0.70 -49.59 14.99
N ASN A 140 -0.61 -48.39 15.57
CA ASN A 140 0.54 -47.54 15.34
C ASN A 140 1.76 -48.19 15.98
N PHE A 141 2.85 -48.23 15.24
CA PHE A 141 4.01 -49.06 15.56
C PHE A 141 5.29 -48.30 15.23
N CYS A 142 6.29 -48.43 16.09
CA CYS A 142 7.63 -47.92 15.83
C CYS A 142 8.68 -49.00 16.07
N PHE A 143 9.84 -48.84 15.44
CA PHE A 143 10.99 -49.70 15.65
C PHE A 143 12.26 -48.86 15.67
N ALA A 144 13.28 -49.35 16.37
CA ALA A 144 14.58 -48.70 16.43
C ALA A 144 15.69 -49.73 16.63
N TYR A 145 16.88 -49.42 16.14
CA TYR A 145 18.05 -50.26 16.38
C TYR A 145 19.37 -49.49 16.38
N LYS A 146 20.37 -50.08 17.03
CA LYS A 146 21.76 -49.63 16.99
C LYS A 146 22.65 -50.74 16.48
N GLN A 147 23.31 -50.48 15.35
CA GLN A 147 24.36 -51.35 14.83
C GLN A 147 25.70 -50.99 15.46
N LYS A 148 26.15 -51.81 16.42
CA LYS A 148 27.46 -51.68 17.05
C LYS A 148 27.85 -53.01 17.66
N SER A 149 29.02 -53.53 17.29
CA SER A 149 29.52 -54.78 17.84
C SER A 149 29.70 -54.68 19.36
N ASN A 150 29.10 -55.62 20.08
CA ASN A 150 29.21 -55.80 21.54
C ASN A 150 29.02 -54.51 22.38
N ILE A 151 27.76 -54.13 22.61
CA ILE A 151 27.43 -52.88 23.33
C ILE A 151 27.70 -53.02 24.83
N GLN A 152 28.50 -52.10 25.41
CA GLN A 152 28.82 -52.08 26.85
C GLN A 152 27.76 -51.40 27.73
N LYS A 153 26.96 -50.50 27.14
CA LYS A 153 25.89 -49.75 27.82
C LYS A 153 24.82 -49.37 26.80
N PHE A 154 23.55 -49.37 27.20
CA PHE A 154 22.45 -48.92 26.35
C PHE A 154 22.70 -47.50 25.82
N GLN A 155 22.57 -47.34 24.50
CA GLN A 155 22.92 -46.15 23.74
C GLN A 155 21.80 -45.81 22.76
N GLU A 156 21.71 -44.53 22.38
CA GLU A 156 20.76 -44.03 21.39
C GLU A 156 20.86 -44.81 20.05
N HIS A 157 19.69 -45.11 19.46
CA HIS A 157 19.56 -45.82 18.20
C HIS A 157 20.28 -45.09 17.05
N SER A 158 20.75 -45.83 16.04
CA SER A 158 21.27 -45.25 14.80
C SER A 158 20.22 -45.15 13.71
N THR A 159 19.21 -46.03 13.75
CA THR A 159 18.15 -46.12 12.76
C THR A 159 16.83 -46.35 13.48
N TYR A 160 15.75 -45.74 12.99
CA TYR A 160 14.40 -45.90 13.51
C TYR A 160 13.38 -45.76 12.38
N GLY A 161 12.17 -46.25 12.61
CA GLY A 161 11.03 -46.06 11.71
C GLY A 161 9.71 -46.18 12.46
N GLU A 162 8.66 -45.65 11.85
CA GLU A 162 7.29 -45.70 12.34
C GLU A 162 6.35 -46.14 11.21
N GLY A 163 5.18 -46.64 11.58
CA GLY A 163 4.22 -47.15 10.62
C GLY A 163 2.97 -47.70 11.27
N VAL A 164 2.14 -48.31 10.45
CA VAL A 164 0.98 -49.08 10.90
C VAL A 164 1.31 -50.56 10.73
N LEU A 165 1.31 -51.29 11.84
CA LEU A 165 1.48 -52.74 11.87
C LEU A 165 0.11 -53.39 12.09
N LEU A 166 -0.23 -54.38 11.26
CA LEU A 166 -1.36 -55.26 11.51
C LEU A 166 -0.84 -56.65 11.89
N ILE A 167 -1.08 -57.05 13.14
CA ILE A 167 -0.73 -58.37 13.68
C ILE A 167 -1.85 -59.34 13.32
N GLY A 168 -1.77 -59.97 12.13
CA GLY A 168 -2.74 -60.96 11.66
C GLY A 168 -2.43 -62.38 12.15
N LEU A 169 -3.41 -63.28 11.97
CA LEU A 169 -3.28 -64.72 12.27
C LEU A 169 -2.53 -65.49 11.17
N ASN A 170 -2.41 -64.92 9.97
CA ASN A 170 -1.78 -65.53 8.81
C ASN A 170 -0.95 -64.48 8.05
N GLN A 171 -0.06 -64.93 7.16
CA GLN A 171 0.82 -64.03 6.39
C GLN A 171 0.07 -63.08 5.46
N THR A 172 -1.09 -63.48 4.95
CA THR A 172 -1.91 -62.68 4.02
C THR A 172 -2.67 -61.54 4.68
N SER A 173 -2.97 -61.65 5.97
CA SER A 173 -3.66 -60.62 6.75
C SER A 173 -2.71 -59.67 7.49
N SER A 174 -1.40 -59.89 7.37
CA SER A 174 -0.38 -59.18 8.14
C SER A 174 0.46 -58.28 7.25
N TYR A 175 0.63 -57.03 7.66
CA TYR A 175 1.47 -56.08 6.94
C TYR A 175 2.08 -55.06 7.89
N PHE A 176 3.20 -54.49 7.47
CA PHE A 176 3.74 -53.25 8.00
C PHE A 176 3.69 -52.23 6.87
N LEU A 177 2.90 -51.16 7.05
CA LEU A 177 2.91 -50.00 6.18
C LEU A 177 3.81 -48.96 6.83
N PRO A 178 5.04 -48.76 6.35
CA PRO A 178 5.90 -47.72 6.88
C PRO A 178 5.18 -46.38 6.69
N SER A 179 5.05 -45.62 7.77
CA SER A 179 4.86 -44.18 7.65
C SER A 179 6.11 -43.70 6.93
N SER A 180 5.95 -43.10 5.75
CA SER A 180 7.06 -42.44 5.07
C SER A 180 7.80 -41.61 6.12
N SER A 181 9.10 -41.87 6.31
CA SER A 181 9.88 -41.34 7.43
C SER A 181 9.85 -39.81 7.52
N PHE A 182 9.37 -39.12 6.49
CA PHE A 182 8.80 -37.78 6.51
C PHE A 182 7.68 -37.71 5.45
N GLY A 183 6.43 -37.38 5.83
CA GLY A 183 5.24 -37.40 4.95
C GLY A 183 5.27 -36.43 3.76
N SER A 184 4.43 -36.70 2.74
CA SER A 184 4.18 -35.85 1.55
C SER A 184 3.90 -34.38 1.86
N GLU A 185 3.44 -34.10 3.07
CA GLU A 185 3.16 -32.76 3.59
C GLU A 185 4.40 -31.84 3.66
N TYR A 186 5.62 -32.38 3.78
CA TYR A 186 6.86 -31.58 3.76
C TYR A 186 7.36 -31.26 2.33
N GLU A 187 7.11 -32.15 1.36
CA GLU A 187 7.41 -31.86 -0.06
C GLU A 187 6.53 -30.73 -0.58
N ASP A 188 5.25 -30.73 -0.17
CA ASP A 188 4.30 -29.66 -0.46
C ASP A 188 4.74 -28.34 0.17
N HIS A 189 5.15 -28.34 1.45
CA HIS A 189 5.66 -27.13 2.13
C HIS A 189 6.82 -26.45 1.36
N GLY A 190 7.85 -27.22 0.98
CA GLY A 190 9.02 -26.66 0.29
C GLY A 190 8.67 -26.04 -1.07
N ASN A 191 7.81 -26.70 -1.84
CA ASN A 191 7.35 -26.21 -3.13
C ASN A 191 6.45 -24.97 -2.99
N GLU A 192 5.48 -25.01 -2.07
CA GLU A 192 4.58 -23.90 -1.76
C GLU A 192 5.34 -22.65 -1.31
N MET A 193 6.26 -22.80 -0.35
CA MET A 193 7.06 -21.66 0.14
C MET A 193 7.96 -21.08 -0.94
N THR A 194 8.49 -21.92 -1.84
CA THR A 194 9.26 -21.45 -3.00
C THR A 194 8.40 -20.56 -3.89
N VAL A 195 7.18 -20.98 -4.23
CA VAL A 195 6.26 -20.15 -5.03
C VAL A 195 5.91 -18.85 -4.31
N MET A 196 5.64 -18.89 -3.01
CA MET A 196 5.29 -17.70 -2.23
C MET A 196 6.43 -16.67 -2.18
N TRP A 197 7.65 -17.10 -1.83
CA TRP A 197 8.76 -16.18 -1.54
C TRP A 197 9.63 -15.84 -2.76
N LEU A 198 9.69 -16.71 -3.77
CA LEU A 198 10.44 -16.45 -5.00
C LEU A 198 9.59 -15.79 -6.09
N CYS A 199 8.28 -16.03 -6.12
CA CYS A 199 7.39 -15.51 -7.17
C CYS A 199 6.40 -14.47 -6.63
N LEU A 200 5.50 -14.85 -5.71
CA LEU A 200 4.40 -13.96 -5.30
C LEU A 200 4.87 -12.74 -4.50
N ALA A 201 5.76 -12.91 -3.52
CA ALA A 201 6.24 -11.80 -2.70
C ALA A 201 7.01 -10.74 -3.51
N PRO A 202 7.94 -11.10 -4.41
CA PRO A 202 8.55 -10.14 -5.33
C PRO A 202 7.53 -9.48 -6.28
N LEU A 203 6.61 -10.26 -6.85
CA LEU A 203 5.57 -9.72 -7.74
C LEU A 203 4.69 -8.69 -7.01
N CYS A 204 4.31 -8.97 -5.77
CA CYS A 204 3.58 -8.08 -4.89
C CYS A 204 4.28 -6.73 -4.72
N ILE A 205 5.60 -6.73 -4.51
CA ILE A 205 6.42 -5.50 -4.41
C ILE A 205 6.53 -4.80 -5.77
N MET A 206 6.71 -5.55 -6.86
CA MET A 206 6.82 -5.01 -8.21
C MET A 206 5.57 -4.24 -8.65
N LEU A 207 4.37 -4.76 -8.34
CA LEU A 207 3.09 -4.11 -8.64
C LEU A 207 3.05 -2.69 -8.03
N ILE A 208 3.33 -2.56 -6.73
CA ILE A 208 3.22 -1.27 -6.04
C ILE A 208 4.43 -0.35 -6.23
N ARG A 209 5.56 -0.87 -6.71
CA ARG A 209 6.74 -0.05 -7.02
C ARG A 209 6.66 0.53 -8.43
N TYR A 210 6.34 -0.30 -9.42
CA TYR A 210 6.43 0.06 -10.84
C TYR A 210 5.10 0.35 -11.50
N LEU A 211 4.00 -0.21 -10.99
CA LEU A 211 2.65 -0.08 -11.56
C LEU A 211 1.67 0.68 -10.65
N LYS A 212 2.17 1.35 -9.60
CA LYS A 212 1.40 2.06 -8.55
C LYS A 212 0.35 3.06 -9.03
N TRP A 213 0.43 3.46 -10.29
CA TRP A 213 -0.48 4.40 -10.92
C TRP A 213 -1.74 3.75 -11.48
N THR A 214 -1.81 2.41 -11.55
CA THR A 214 -3.00 1.67 -11.98
C THR A 214 -3.88 1.35 -10.78
N TYR A 215 -5.21 1.35 -10.97
CA TYR A 215 -6.14 0.98 -9.90
C TYR A 215 -5.89 -0.46 -9.41
N LEU A 216 -5.52 -1.37 -10.32
CA LEU A 216 -5.27 -2.78 -10.04
C LEU A 216 -4.01 -3.03 -9.20
N ALA A 217 -2.99 -2.18 -9.28
CA ALA A 217 -1.73 -2.43 -8.58
C ALA A 217 -1.89 -2.55 -7.06
N PHE A 218 -2.78 -1.73 -6.47
CA PHE A 218 -3.07 -1.80 -5.04
C PHE A 218 -3.80 -3.10 -4.68
N TYR A 219 -4.87 -3.44 -5.39
CA TYR A 219 -5.65 -4.65 -5.10
C TYR A 219 -4.82 -5.92 -5.34
N GLY A 220 -4.00 -5.94 -6.39
CA GLY A 220 -3.07 -7.04 -6.65
C GLY A 220 -2.01 -7.17 -5.56
N HIS A 221 -1.41 -6.07 -5.10
CA HIS A 221 -0.48 -6.07 -3.96
C HIS A 221 -1.14 -6.62 -2.69
N MET A 222 -2.34 -6.15 -2.38
CA MET A 222 -3.09 -6.60 -1.20
C MET A 222 -3.43 -8.11 -1.28
N LEU A 223 -3.99 -8.56 -2.41
CA LEU A 223 -4.39 -9.95 -2.60
C LEU A 223 -3.19 -10.89 -2.51
N LEU A 224 -2.13 -10.63 -3.29
CA LEU A 224 -0.92 -11.45 -3.28
C LEU A 224 -0.24 -11.44 -1.90
N GLY A 225 -0.22 -10.29 -1.23
CA GLY A 225 0.30 -10.17 0.13
C GLY A 225 -0.47 -11.01 1.14
N TYR A 226 -1.81 -11.04 1.07
CA TYR A 226 -2.62 -11.89 1.95
C TYR A 226 -2.48 -13.38 1.66
N VAL A 227 -2.29 -13.77 0.40
CA VAL A 227 -1.96 -15.16 0.04
C VAL A 227 -0.63 -15.56 0.68
N VAL A 228 0.43 -14.76 0.51
CA VAL A 228 1.74 -15.02 1.14
C VAL A 228 1.63 -15.07 2.67
N LEU A 229 0.86 -14.17 3.27
CA LEU A 229 0.58 -14.19 4.72
C LEU A 229 -0.07 -15.50 5.15
N GLY A 230 -1.15 -15.91 4.48
CA GLY A 230 -1.92 -17.10 4.84
C GLY A 230 -1.07 -18.36 4.80
N PHE A 231 -0.32 -18.57 3.71
CA PHE A 231 0.57 -19.72 3.56
C PHE A 231 1.73 -19.71 4.56
N THR A 232 2.34 -18.53 4.82
CA THR A 232 3.43 -18.42 5.81
C THR A 232 2.92 -18.72 7.23
N CYS A 233 1.76 -18.18 7.62
CA CYS A 233 1.18 -18.45 8.93
C CYS A 233 0.70 -19.90 9.07
N GLY A 234 0.10 -20.47 8.02
CA GLY A 234 -0.31 -21.88 7.99
C GLY A 234 0.87 -22.82 8.17
N SER A 235 1.98 -22.57 7.47
CA SER A 235 3.22 -23.34 7.63
C SER A 235 3.76 -23.30 9.07
N VAL A 236 3.77 -22.13 9.71
CA VAL A 236 4.23 -22.01 11.11
C VAL A 236 3.25 -22.67 12.09
N TYR A 237 1.96 -22.62 11.79
CA TYR A 237 0.93 -23.30 12.59
C TYR A 237 1.09 -24.82 12.55
N GLU A 238 1.40 -25.40 11.40
CA GLU A 238 1.65 -26.85 11.30
C GLU A 238 2.84 -27.30 12.16
N ILE A 239 3.91 -26.50 12.21
CA ILE A 239 5.05 -26.76 13.12
C ILE A 239 4.60 -26.74 14.58
N TYR A 240 3.77 -25.77 14.97
CA TYR A 240 3.23 -25.68 16.33
C TYR A 240 2.32 -26.86 16.68
N LYS A 241 1.52 -27.33 15.73
CA LYS A 241 0.57 -28.45 15.93
C LYS A 241 1.28 -29.79 16.06
N LYS A 242 2.39 -30.00 15.33
CA LYS A 242 3.11 -31.28 15.27
C LYS A 242 4.16 -31.47 16.38
N ASP A 243 4.39 -30.47 17.22
CA ASP A 243 5.30 -30.51 18.38
C ASP A 243 6.70 -31.09 18.04
N GLU A 244 7.19 -30.80 16.82
CA GLU A 244 8.39 -31.43 16.29
C GLU A 244 9.67 -30.85 16.91
N LEU A 245 10.28 -31.66 17.79
CA LEU A 245 11.65 -31.62 18.31
C LEU A 245 12.03 -30.42 19.21
N ALA A 246 12.63 -30.73 20.36
CA ALA A 246 13.25 -29.72 21.20
C ALA A 246 14.39 -29.05 20.43
N TYR A 247 14.53 -27.73 20.59
CA TYR A 247 15.47 -26.88 19.83
C TYR A 247 16.91 -27.38 19.74
N ASN A 248 17.36 -28.14 20.74
CA ASN A 248 18.72 -28.65 20.84
C ASN A 248 18.97 -29.91 20.00
N ASP A 249 17.91 -30.57 19.52
CA ASP A 249 17.97 -31.85 18.81
C ASP A 249 17.90 -31.65 17.28
N LEU A 250 17.77 -30.40 16.81
CA LEU A 250 17.72 -30.06 15.39
C LEU A 250 19.12 -29.86 14.82
N SER A 251 19.38 -30.44 13.63
CA SER A 251 20.57 -30.10 12.85
C SER A 251 20.61 -28.61 12.53
N ASP A 252 21.81 -28.05 12.36
CA ASP A 252 22.00 -26.60 12.19
C ASP A 252 21.09 -26.00 11.10
N ASN A 253 20.99 -26.65 9.93
CA ASN A 253 20.12 -26.17 8.84
C ASN A 253 18.62 -26.15 9.23
N LYS A 254 18.13 -27.20 9.91
CA LYS A 254 16.73 -27.26 10.39
C LYS A 254 16.46 -26.22 11.45
N ARG A 255 17.43 -25.98 12.34
CA ARG A 255 17.37 -24.96 13.38
C ARG A 255 17.33 -23.55 12.79
N TYR A 256 18.19 -23.23 11.82
CA TYR A 256 18.15 -21.93 11.16
C TYR A 256 16.86 -21.75 10.35
N HIS A 257 16.41 -22.79 9.61
CA HIS A 257 15.21 -22.72 8.79
C HIS A 257 13.94 -22.43 9.61
N SER A 258 13.74 -23.18 10.69
CA SER A 258 12.59 -22.99 11.59
C SER A 258 12.59 -21.61 12.26
N ARG A 259 13.74 -21.17 12.80
CA ARG A 259 13.84 -19.87 13.50
C ARG A 259 13.63 -18.68 12.59
N ILE A 260 14.19 -18.72 11.37
CA ILE A 260 13.92 -17.69 10.36
C ILE A 260 12.44 -17.71 9.97
N GLY A 261 11.83 -18.90 9.83
CA GLY A 261 10.39 -19.06 9.58
C GLY A 261 9.49 -18.37 10.61
N PHE A 262 9.75 -18.55 11.92
CA PHE A 262 9.00 -17.87 12.99
C PHE A 262 9.15 -16.34 12.92
N ILE A 263 10.37 -15.85 12.68
CA ILE A 263 10.63 -14.40 12.54
C ILE A 263 9.90 -13.84 11.31
N LEU A 264 9.92 -14.58 10.20
CA LEU A 264 9.20 -14.20 8.98
C LEU A 264 7.70 -14.10 9.21
N CYS A 265 7.11 -15.05 9.95
CA CYS A 265 5.70 -15.01 10.33
C CYS A 265 5.35 -13.71 11.08
N ALA A 266 6.16 -13.32 12.06
CA ALA A 266 5.99 -12.05 12.77
C ALA A 266 6.09 -10.83 11.83
N PHE A 267 7.05 -10.85 10.90
CA PHE A 267 7.21 -9.76 9.92
C PHE A 267 6.06 -9.68 8.91
N VAL A 268 5.52 -10.80 8.41
CA VAL A 268 4.39 -10.75 7.48
C VAL A 268 3.09 -10.30 8.17
N ILE A 269 2.88 -10.66 9.43
CA ILE A 269 1.76 -10.14 10.23
C ILE A 269 1.93 -8.62 10.43
N ALA A 270 3.13 -8.16 10.81
CA ALA A 270 3.41 -6.74 10.95
C ALA A 270 3.28 -5.99 9.61
N GLN A 271 3.63 -6.61 8.48
CA GLN A 271 3.41 -6.07 7.13
C GLN A 271 1.92 -5.86 6.86
N ALA A 272 1.07 -6.84 7.18
CA ALA A 272 -0.38 -6.74 6.98
C ALA A 272 -1.00 -5.62 7.83
N ILE A 273 -0.63 -5.54 9.12
CA ILE A 273 -1.10 -4.49 10.04
C ILE A 273 -0.67 -3.11 9.53
N THR A 274 0.62 -2.93 9.22
CA THR A 274 1.14 -1.64 8.75
C THR A 274 0.60 -1.24 7.38
N GLY A 275 0.32 -2.22 6.51
CA GLY A 275 -0.35 -2.00 5.23
C GLY A 275 -1.79 -1.52 5.41
N ALA A 276 -2.57 -2.16 6.28
CA ALA A 276 -3.93 -1.77 6.62
C ALA A 276 -3.97 -0.37 7.26
N MET A 277 -3.09 -0.09 8.22
CA MET A 277 -2.94 1.24 8.83
C MET A 277 -2.61 2.30 7.77
N THR A 278 -1.66 2.03 6.88
CA THR A 278 -1.31 2.95 5.79
C THR A 278 -2.53 3.27 4.94
N LYS A 279 -3.32 2.27 4.55
CA LYS A 279 -4.53 2.48 3.73
C LYS A 279 -5.60 3.28 4.48
N MET A 280 -5.85 2.96 5.74
CA MET A 280 -6.82 3.68 6.57
C MET A 280 -6.46 5.18 6.68
N TRP A 281 -5.19 5.50 6.93
CA TRP A 281 -4.74 6.88 6.97
C TRP A 281 -4.86 7.59 5.61
N MET A 282 -4.51 6.90 4.50
CA MET A 282 -4.66 7.47 3.16
C MET A 282 -6.10 7.81 2.78
N LEU A 283 -7.08 7.05 3.30
CA LEU A 283 -8.49 7.24 2.98
C LEU A 283 -9.17 8.31 3.85
N PHE A 284 -8.82 8.37 5.14
CA PHE A 284 -9.64 9.07 6.13
C PHE A 284 -8.92 10.20 6.90
N LYS A 285 -7.59 10.33 6.81
CA LYS A 285 -6.85 11.27 7.66
C LYS A 285 -6.13 12.34 6.82
N GLU A 286 -6.16 13.57 7.31
CA GLU A 286 -5.46 14.71 6.70
C GLU A 286 -3.96 14.73 7.02
N ASP A 287 -3.57 14.09 8.14
CA ASP A 287 -2.22 14.15 8.65
C ASP A 287 -1.25 13.28 7.84
N LEU A 288 -0.45 13.95 6.99
CA LEU A 288 0.58 13.31 6.18
C LEU A 288 1.85 12.96 6.96
N SER A 289 2.00 13.38 8.21
CA SER A 289 3.18 13.06 9.03
C SER A 289 3.17 11.58 9.43
N ILE A 290 2.08 11.11 10.04
CA ILE A 290 1.86 9.72 10.41
C ILE A 290 1.87 8.83 9.15
N LEU A 291 1.18 9.27 8.09
CA LEU A 291 1.17 8.52 6.83
C LEU A 291 2.59 8.30 6.28
N ARG A 292 3.48 9.31 6.35
CA ARG A 292 4.88 9.17 5.92
C ARG A 292 5.63 8.15 6.77
N VAL A 293 5.41 8.12 8.08
CA VAL A 293 6.03 7.15 8.99
C VAL A 293 5.53 5.74 8.68
N CYS A 294 4.21 5.53 8.64
CA CYS A 294 3.62 4.22 8.32
C CYS A 294 4.14 3.66 7.00
N ARG A 295 4.23 4.50 5.95
CA ARG A 295 4.78 4.07 4.65
C ARG A 295 6.25 3.68 4.72
N ARG A 296 7.07 4.39 5.50
CA ARG A 296 8.49 4.05 5.69
C ARG A 296 8.65 2.75 6.46
N VAL A 297 7.88 2.57 7.53
CA VAL A 297 7.88 1.35 8.34
C VAL A 297 7.41 0.16 7.49
N HIS A 298 6.31 0.29 6.76
CA HIS A 298 5.81 -0.74 5.84
C HIS A 298 6.86 -1.10 4.78
N MET A 299 7.52 -0.10 4.17
CA MET A 299 8.60 -0.37 3.21
C MET A 299 9.80 -1.08 3.85
N ALA A 300 10.24 -0.64 5.04
CA ALA A 300 11.39 -1.23 5.73
C ALA A 300 11.12 -2.68 6.15
N LEU A 301 9.98 -2.92 6.78
CA LEU A 301 9.53 -4.26 7.15
C LEU A 301 9.37 -5.18 5.92
N GLY A 302 8.97 -4.64 4.76
CA GLY A 302 8.88 -5.42 3.52
C GLY A 302 10.24 -5.94 3.06
N TRP A 303 11.29 -5.11 3.13
CA TRP A 303 12.66 -5.56 2.87
C TRP A 303 13.18 -6.54 3.92
N CYS A 304 12.87 -6.28 5.20
CA CYS A 304 13.22 -7.17 6.30
C CYS A 304 12.48 -8.52 6.26
N ALA A 305 11.35 -8.63 5.55
CA ALA A 305 10.69 -9.90 5.29
C ALA A 305 11.28 -10.60 4.06
N LEU A 306 11.47 -9.88 2.95
CA LEU A 306 11.90 -10.48 1.69
C LEU A 306 13.31 -11.08 1.78
N ILE A 307 14.29 -10.36 2.34
CA ILE A 307 15.68 -10.82 2.36
C ILE A 307 15.83 -12.11 3.19
N PRO A 308 15.33 -12.19 4.44
CA PRO A 308 15.38 -13.44 5.19
C PRO A 308 14.52 -14.53 4.59
N GLY A 309 13.41 -14.21 3.91
CA GLY A 309 12.58 -15.19 3.19
C GLY A 309 13.37 -15.91 2.10
N LEU A 310 14.13 -15.16 1.32
CA LEU A 310 14.99 -15.71 0.27
C LEU A 310 16.17 -16.52 0.85
N ILE A 311 16.73 -16.10 1.98
CA ILE A 311 17.74 -16.88 2.72
C ILE A 311 17.13 -18.17 3.28
N ASN A 312 15.89 -18.12 3.76
CA ASN A 312 15.21 -19.26 4.35
C ASN A 312 14.94 -20.36 3.33
N LEU A 313 14.66 -19.98 2.06
CA LEU A 313 14.54 -20.92 0.95
C LEU A 313 15.81 -21.74 0.74
N LYS A 314 17.00 -21.14 0.87
CA LYS A 314 18.26 -21.88 0.76
C LYS A 314 18.30 -23.01 1.79
N TYR A 315 18.06 -22.71 3.06
CA TYR A 315 18.06 -23.72 4.12
C TYR A 315 16.97 -24.79 3.90
N GLY A 316 15.79 -24.41 3.41
CA GLY A 316 14.72 -25.36 3.09
C GLY A 316 15.12 -26.36 2.01
N TRP A 317 15.74 -25.90 0.92
CA TRP A 317 16.23 -26.78 -0.14
C TRP A 317 17.46 -27.60 0.27
N ASP A 318 18.33 -27.07 1.13
CA ASP A 318 19.44 -27.84 1.72
C ASP A 318 18.93 -28.97 2.63
N ILE A 319 17.79 -28.79 3.32
CA ILE A 319 17.13 -29.86 4.11
C ILE A 319 16.51 -30.92 3.18
N LYS A 320 15.92 -30.51 2.05
CA LYS A 320 15.29 -31.43 1.08
C LYS A 320 16.31 -32.33 0.36
N GLY A 321 17.55 -31.88 0.20
CA GLY A 321 18.64 -32.69 -0.36
C GLY A 321 18.60 -32.93 -1.88
N ASP A 322 17.73 -32.24 -2.61
CA ASP A 322 17.67 -32.28 -4.09
C ASP A 322 18.50 -31.14 -4.70
N ASP A 323 19.76 -31.45 -5.03
CA ASP A 323 20.70 -30.48 -5.59
C ASP A 323 20.29 -29.97 -6.99
N THR A 324 19.56 -30.76 -7.78
CA THR A 324 19.15 -30.36 -9.13
C THR A 324 18.05 -29.30 -9.05
N ALA A 325 17.01 -29.56 -8.24
CA ALA A 325 15.95 -28.59 -8.01
C ALA A 325 16.47 -27.33 -7.31
N LYS A 326 17.39 -27.47 -6.34
CA LYS A 326 18.05 -26.35 -5.68
C LYS A 326 18.76 -25.42 -6.67
N ASN A 327 19.52 -25.98 -7.61
CA ASN A 327 20.21 -25.19 -8.65
C ASN A 327 19.23 -24.46 -9.57
N ALA A 328 18.11 -25.09 -9.94
CA ALA A 328 17.06 -24.45 -10.73
C ALA A 328 16.42 -23.25 -9.98
N VAL A 329 16.16 -23.40 -8.68
CA VAL A 329 15.63 -22.31 -7.83
C VAL A 329 16.61 -21.13 -7.77
N PHE A 330 17.92 -21.39 -7.63
CA PHE A 330 18.93 -20.34 -7.68
C PHE A 330 19.05 -19.65 -9.05
N ALA A 331 18.84 -20.38 -10.15
CA ALA A 331 18.78 -19.77 -11.47
C ALA A 331 17.57 -18.82 -11.60
N CYS A 332 16.39 -19.23 -11.11
CA CYS A 332 15.20 -18.38 -11.03
C CYS A 332 15.44 -17.13 -10.18
N TYR A 333 16.15 -17.26 -9.06
CA TYR A 333 16.57 -16.14 -8.22
C TYR A 333 17.41 -15.13 -9.00
N ALA A 334 18.43 -15.59 -9.74
CA ALA A 334 19.28 -14.73 -10.55
C ALA A 334 18.48 -13.99 -11.63
N ILE A 335 17.57 -14.68 -12.32
CA ILE A 335 16.68 -14.08 -13.33
C ILE A 335 15.81 -12.98 -12.69
N LEU A 336 15.23 -13.23 -11.52
CA LEU A 336 14.42 -12.24 -10.81
C LEU A 336 15.24 -10.98 -10.45
N VAL A 337 16.47 -11.14 -9.96
CA VAL A 337 17.35 -10.00 -9.64
C VAL A 337 17.66 -9.19 -10.89
N VAL A 338 17.97 -9.84 -12.02
CA VAL A 338 18.19 -9.15 -13.30
C VAL A 338 16.94 -8.41 -13.74
N LEU A 339 15.76 -9.03 -13.66
CA LEU A 339 14.49 -8.39 -14.00
C LEU A 339 14.22 -7.16 -13.13
N LEU A 340 14.42 -7.27 -11.82
CA LEU A 340 14.27 -6.16 -10.87
C LEU A 340 15.26 -5.03 -11.17
N ALA A 341 16.51 -5.36 -11.51
CA ALA A 341 17.53 -4.37 -11.88
C ALA A 341 17.13 -3.63 -13.17
N LEU A 342 16.67 -4.34 -14.21
CA LEU A 342 16.17 -3.74 -15.45
C LEU A 342 14.97 -2.82 -15.20
N LEU A 343 14.02 -3.25 -14.36
CA LEU A 343 12.86 -2.43 -13.99
C LEU A 343 13.25 -1.20 -13.17
N GLU A 344 14.22 -1.30 -12.26
CA GLU A 344 14.70 -0.18 -11.45
C GLU A 344 15.48 0.83 -12.32
N ILE A 345 16.35 0.36 -13.23
CA ILE A 345 17.03 1.21 -14.22
C ILE A 345 15.99 1.97 -15.04
N ARG A 346 14.96 1.27 -15.55
CA ARG A 346 13.86 1.92 -16.27
C ARG A 346 13.13 2.93 -15.37
N HIS A 347 12.79 2.57 -14.14
CA HIS A 347 12.07 3.45 -13.23
C HIS A 347 12.83 4.76 -12.97
N ARG A 348 14.14 4.68 -12.75
CA ARG A 348 14.98 5.85 -12.48
C ARG A 348 15.34 6.65 -13.72
N PHE A 349 15.61 6.00 -14.84
CA PHE A 349 16.21 6.64 -16.02
C PHE A 349 15.27 6.79 -17.23
N SER A 350 14.03 6.30 -17.17
CA SER A 350 13.04 6.43 -18.26
C SER A 350 12.83 7.88 -18.71
N HIS A 351 12.91 8.85 -17.80
CA HIS A 351 12.78 10.27 -18.16
C HIS A 351 14.00 10.84 -18.90
N LYS A 352 15.17 10.19 -18.84
CA LYS A 352 16.41 10.63 -19.50
C LYS A 352 16.70 9.86 -20.80
N ILE A 353 16.28 8.59 -20.88
CA ILE A 353 16.62 7.68 -21.97
C ILE A 353 15.37 7.39 -22.80
N ARG A 354 15.32 7.91 -24.03
CA ARG A 354 14.17 7.82 -24.94
C ARG A 354 13.72 6.38 -25.24
N ILE A 355 14.64 5.42 -25.33
CA ILE A 355 14.33 3.99 -25.54
C ILE A 355 13.60 3.36 -24.34
N LEU A 356 13.85 3.86 -23.13
CA LEU A 356 13.18 3.39 -21.90
C LEU A 356 11.81 4.05 -21.68
N GLN A 357 11.44 5.02 -22.54
CA GLN A 357 10.11 5.64 -22.55
C GLN A 357 9.14 4.70 -23.24
N TRP A 358 8.62 3.75 -22.48
CA TRP A 358 7.53 2.92 -22.97
C TRP A 358 6.26 3.77 -22.94
N ASN A 359 5.88 4.26 -24.12
CA ASN A 359 4.54 4.77 -24.36
C ASN A 359 3.59 3.58 -24.31
N PHE A 360 3.19 3.16 -23.10
CA PHE A 360 1.85 2.61 -22.95
C PHE A 360 0.92 3.72 -23.41
N LYS A 361 0.63 3.75 -24.73
CA LYS A 361 -0.69 4.18 -25.15
C LYS A 361 -1.60 3.24 -24.38
N LEU A 362 -2.12 3.69 -23.26
CA LEU A 362 -3.37 3.18 -22.67
C LEU A 362 -4.49 3.48 -23.67
N LYS A 363 -4.35 2.97 -24.89
CA LYS A 363 -5.45 2.74 -25.82
C LYS A 363 -6.30 1.70 -25.10
N ARG A 364 -7.39 2.15 -24.48
CA ARG A 364 -8.44 1.32 -23.87
C ARG A 364 -8.09 0.71 -22.50
N LEU A 365 -8.25 1.50 -21.45
CA LEU A 365 -8.94 1.02 -20.23
C LEU A 365 -10.23 1.84 -19.91
N ASN A 366 -10.66 2.72 -20.83
CA ASN A 366 -11.95 3.44 -20.76
C ASN A 366 -13.06 2.75 -21.59
N LYS A 367 -13.00 1.43 -21.80
CA LYS A 367 -14.09 0.72 -22.50
C LYS A 367 -15.34 0.51 -21.63
N ALA A 368 -15.28 0.86 -20.34
CA ALA A 368 -16.38 0.74 -19.40
C ALA A 368 -16.76 2.11 -18.80
N LYS A 369 -17.15 3.08 -19.66
CA LYS A 369 -18.23 4.06 -19.39
C LYS A 369 -18.60 4.84 -20.68
N PRO A 370 -19.12 4.18 -21.73
CA PRO A 370 -19.34 4.81 -23.03
C PRO A 370 -20.44 5.90 -23.04
N ALA A 371 -21.34 5.93 -22.05
CA ALA A 371 -22.49 6.84 -22.09
C ALA A 371 -22.21 8.24 -21.48
N LEU A 372 -21.34 8.33 -20.47
CA LEU A 372 -21.07 9.58 -19.75
C LEU A 372 -19.91 10.36 -20.38
N GLU A 373 -18.87 9.66 -20.84
CA GLU A 373 -17.74 10.26 -21.55
C GLU A 373 -18.19 10.81 -22.91
N LYS A 374 -19.09 10.12 -23.62
CA LYS A 374 -19.61 10.57 -24.92
C LYS A 374 -20.47 11.83 -24.83
N SER A 375 -21.15 12.05 -23.70
CA SER A 375 -21.92 13.28 -23.43
C SER A 375 -21.05 14.52 -23.20
N LEU A 376 -19.81 14.36 -22.71
CA LEU A 376 -18.86 15.47 -22.54
C LEU A 376 -18.01 15.64 -23.82
N MET A 377 -17.57 14.53 -24.42
CA MET A 377 -16.71 14.50 -25.61
C MET A 377 -17.38 15.00 -26.90
N ASP A 378 -18.72 14.95 -27.02
CA ASP A 378 -19.45 15.53 -28.17
C ASP A 378 -19.56 17.07 -28.08
N GLN A 379 -19.10 17.70 -26.99
CA GLN A 379 -19.04 19.15 -26.85
C GLN A 379 -17.59 19.66 -26.88
N MET A 380 -16.95 19.62 -28.06
CA MET A 380 -15.82 20.54 -28.28
C MET A 380 -16.31 21.97 -28.04
N GLY A 381 -15.83 22.62 -26.98
CA GLY A 381 -16.14 24.03 -26.70
C GLY A 381 -16.83 24.32 -25.37
N SER A 382 -17.10 23.33 -24.51
CA SER A 382 -17.76 23.61 -23.21
C SER A 382 -16.92 24.54 -22.34
N THR A 383 -17.62 25.46 -21.68
CA THR A 383 -16.97 26.45 -20.82
C THR A 383 -16.64 25.86 -19.45
N HIS A 384 -15.79 26.55 -18.69
CA HIS A 384 -15.48 26.13 -17.32
C HIS A 384 -16.74 26.09 -16.43
N THR A 385 -17.70 27.00 -16.67
CA THR A 385 -18.92 27.11 -15.87
C THR A 385 -19.86 25.94 -16.13
N GLU A 386 -20.03 25.56 -17.40
CA GLU A 386 -20.84 24.40 -17.80
C GLU A 386 -20.28 23.12 -17.19
N ILE A 387 -18.96 22.91 -17.31
CA ILE A 387 -18.28 21.75 -16.73
C ILE A 387 -18.41 21.75 -15.20
N LEU A 388 -18.28 22.90 -14.53
CA LEU A 388 -18.44 22.99 -13.08
C LEU A 388 -19.86 22.60 -12.65
N ASN A 389 -20.88 23.04 -13.37
CA ASN A 389 -22.27 22.65 -13.11
C ASN A 389 -22.49 21.15 -13.31
N ASP A 390 -21.87 20.56 -14.32
CA ASP A 390 -21.88 19.12 -14.56
C ASP A 390 -21.17 18.32 -13.47
N ILE A 391 -20.02 18.80 -13.00
CA ILE A 391 -19.29 18.18 -11.88
C ILE A 391 -20.18 18.11 -10.63
N VAL A 392 -20.88 19.20 -10.32
CA VAL A 392 -21.76 19.27 -9.14
C VAL A 392 -23.03 18.45 -9.32
N SER A 393 -23.75 18.62 -10.44
CA SER A 393 -25.04 17.96 -10.67
C SER A 393 -24.93 16.45 -10.89
N LYS A 394 -23.88 15.99 -11.59
CA LYS A 394 -23.64 14.57 -11.89
C LYS A 394 -22.69 13.90 -10.89
N ASN A 395 -22.25 14.61 -9.86
CA ASN A 395 -21.31 14.14 -8.83
C ASN A 395 -20.02 13.53 -9.44
N LEU A 396 -19.40 14.25 -10.38
CA LEU A 396 -18.21 13.77 -11.09
C LEU A 396 -16.95 14.03 -10.27
N SER A 397 -16.01 13.09 -10.32
CA SER A 397 -14.68 13.25 -9.71
C SER A 397 -13.70 13.84 -10.73
N CYS A 398 -13.90 15.10 -11.11
CA CYS A 398 -13.05 15.80 -12.06
C CYS A 398 -12.42 17.08 -11.49
N VAL A 399 -11.25 17.44 -12.01
CA VAL A 399 -10.51 18.65 -11.64
C VAL A 399 -9.98 19.35 -12.90
N PHE A 400 -9.79 20.67 -12.84
CA PHE A 400 -9.18 21.43 -13.93
C PHE A 400 -7.66 21.45 -13.78
N TYR A 401 -6.93 21.40 -14.88
CA TYR A 401 -5.49 21.62 -14.92
C TYR A 401 -5.13 22.38 -16.18
N ASP A 402 -4.87 23.68 -16.01
CA ASP A 402 -4.73 24.62 -17.12
C ASP A 402 -5.95 24.53 -18.08
N GLU A 403 -5.76 24.10 -19.33
CA GLU A 403 -6.78 23.91 -20.36
C GLU A 403 -7.36 22.48 -20.39
N TYR A 404 -6.98 21.60 -19.47
CA TYR A 404 -7.41 20.20 -19.46
C TYR A 404 -8.40 19.91 -18.34
N LEU A 405 -9.35 19.02 -18.64
CA LEU A 405 -10.21 18.39 -17.65
C LEU A 405 -9.66 17.01 -17.31
N LEU A 406 -9.42 16.76 -16.02
CA LEU A 406 -8.84 15.50 -15.53
C LEU A 406 -9.89 14.68 -14.78
N ASN A 407 -10.06 13.41 -15.15
CA ASN A 407 -10.83 12.45 -14.37
C ASN A 407 -9.94 11.79 -13.32
N VAL A 408 -10.22 12.07 -12.05
CA VAL A 408 -9.43 11.56 -10.92
C VAL A 408 -10.08 10.38 -10.20
N SER A 409 -11.25 9.91 -10.63
CA SER A 409 -12.01 8.83 -9.96
C SER A 409 -11.17 7.57 -9.67
N GLY A 410 -10.46 7.05 -10.67
CA GLY A 410 -9.59 5.88 -10.56
C GLY A 410 -8.24 6.16 -9.86
N PHE A 411 -7.88 7.43 -9.69
CA PHE A 411 -6.59 7.86 -9.15
C PHE A 411 -6.67 8.28 -7.67
N ILE A 412 -7.83 8.76 -7.20
CA ILE A 412 -8.06 9.24 -5.83
C ILE A 412 -7.48 8.28 -4.78
N GLN A 413 -7.75 6.98 -4.90
CA GLN A 413 -7.34 6.01 -3.88
C GLN A 413 -5.84 5.68 -3.86
N ASN A 414 -5.14 5.94 -4.95
CA ASN A 414 -3.73 5.61 -5.14
C ASN A 414 -2.83 6.85 -5.13
N HIS A 415 -3.42 8.04 -4.97
CA HIS A 415 -2.66 9.28 -4.87
C HIS A 415 -1.70 9.23 -3.65
N PRO A 416 -0.40 9.54 -3.81
CA PRO A 416 0.58 9.40 -2.74
C PRO A 416 0.30 10.22 -1.47
N GLY A 417 -0.40 11.35 -1.60
CA GLY A 417 -0.80 12.16 -0.45
C GLY A 417 -2.22 11.85 0.06
N GLY A 418 -2.82 10.74 -0.37
CA GLY A 418 -4.12 10.29 0.13
C GLY A 418 -5.30 10.76 -0.73
N ALA A 419 -6.41 10.02 -0.60
CA ALA A 419 -7.67 10.28 -1.28
C ALA A 419 -8.32 11.58 -0.81
N TYR A 420 -8.13 11.88 0.47
CA TYR A 420 -8.67 13.06 1.13
C TYR A 420 -8.30 14.35 0.40
N MET A 421 -7.02 14.50 0.02
CA MET A 421 -6.52 15.68 -0.68
C MET A 421 -7.22 15.89 -2.03
N ILE A 422 -7.38 14.84 -2.83
CA ILE A 422 -8.02 14.96 -4.14
C ILE A 422 -9.52 15.29 -4.01
N ARG A 423 -10.21 14.71 -3.02
CA ARG A 423 -11.62 15.02 -2.74
C ARG A 423 -11.84 16.49 -2.38
N LYS A 424 -10.85 17.14 -1.77
CA LYS A 424 -10.89 18.57 -1.40
C LYS A 424 -10.75 19.53 -2.59
N VAL A 425 -10.40 19.07 -3.80
CA VAL A 425 -10.12 19.94 -4.95
C VAL A 425 -10.96 19.62 -6.17
N ILE A 426 -12.01 18.81 -6.00
CA ILE A 426 -12.98 18.53 -7.07
C ILE A 426 -13.60 19.84 -7.55
N GLY A 427 -13.56 20.07 -8.86
CA GLY A 427 -14.01 21.32 -9.50
C GLY A 427 -13.05 22.50 -9.39
N GLU A 428 -11.89 22.37 -8.72
CA GLU A 428 -10.86 23.42 -8.68
C GLU A 428 -9.82 23.26 -9.80
N ASP A 429 -9.09 24.34 -10.07
CA ASP A 429 -7.85 24.29 -10.84
C ASP A 429 -6.70 23.80 -9.94
N VAL A 430 -6.22 22.58 -10.21
CA VAL A 430 -5.15 21.94 -9.44
C VAL A 430 -3.75 22.37 -9.85
N GLY A 431 -3.61 23.19 -10.90
CA GLY A 431 -2.35 23.72 -11.38
C GLY A 431 -1.53 24.39 -10.27
N LYS A 432 -2.19 25.15 -9.40
CA LYS A 432 -1.55 25.80 -8.23
C LYS A 432 -0.96 24.82 -7.22
N TYR A 433 -1.55 23.64 -7.05
CA TYR A 433 -1.02 22.62 -6.14
C TYR A 433 0.09 21.81 -6.83
N ILE A 434 -0.09 21.47 -8.10
CA ILE A 434 0.86 20.67 -8.88
C ILE A 434 2.18 21.41 -9.08
N ASN A 435 2.12 22.72 -9.34
CA ASN A 435 3.29 23.57 -9.58
C ASN A 435 3.87 24.20 -8.29
N GLY A 436 3.42 23.74 -7.10
CA GLY A 436 3.93 24.20 -5.81
C GLY A 436 3.63 25.67 -5.48
N CYS A 437 2.59 26.26 -6.06
CA CYS A 437 2.15 27.62 -5.75
C CYS A 437 1.40 27.68 -4.40
N SER A 438 0.60 26.65 -4.13
CA SER A 438 -0.24 26.54 -2.94
C SER A 438 -0.12 25.16 -2.31
N SER A 439 -0.34 25.09 -1.00
CA SER A 439 -0.49 23.84 -0.26
C SER A 439 -1.96 23.53 -0.01
N ILE A 440 -2.32 22.25 -0.10
CA ILE A 440 -3.68 21.80 0.14
C ILE A 440 -4.02 21.67 1.63
N SER A 441 -3.03 21.43 2.49
CA SER A 441 -3.26 21.29 3.94
C SER A 441 -2.99 22.58 4.72
N GLY A 442 -2.31 23.57 4.13
CA GLY A 442 -1.93 24.82 4.80
C GLY A 442 -0.81 24.68 5.83
N PHE A 443 -0.66 23.52 6.47
CA PHE A 443 0.40 23.20 7.44
C PHE A 443 1.66 22.59 6.80
N ILE A 444 1.53 22.07 5.58
CA ILE A 444 2.63 21.45 4.85
C ILE A 444 3.12 22.45 3.80
N ALA A 445 4.44 22.56 3.65
CA ALA A 445 5.02 23.38 2.58
C ALA A 445 4.45 22.96 1.20
N SER A 446 4.25 23.94 0.31
CA SER A 446 3.84 23.64 -1.06
C SER A 446 4.87 22.74 -1.74
N TYR A 447 4.39 21.81 -2.56
CA TYR A 447 5.22 20.79 -3.19
C TYR A 447 5.12 20.89 -4.71
N ASP A 448 6.23 21.25 -5.36
CA ASP A 448 6.32 21.19 -6.82
C ASP A 448 6.52 19.74 -7.26
N HIS A 449 5.56 19.22 -8.02
CA HIS A 449 5.54 17.82 -8.40
C HIS A 449 6.65 17.51 -9.41
N SER A 450 7.28 16.35 -9.24
CA SER A 450 8.30 15.86 -10.17
C SER A 450 7.79 15.71 -11.61
N ARG A 451 8.68 15.80 -12.61
CA ARG A 451 8.32 15.57 -14.03
C ARG A 451 7.56 14.25 -14.28
N PRO A 452 7.96 13.10 -13.70
CA PRO A 452 7.17 11.87 -13.83
C PRO A 452 5.73 11.99 -13.31
N ALA A 453 5.51 12.72 -12.23
CA ALA A 453 4.16 12.98 -11.70
C ALA A 453 3.36 13.90 -12.63
N LYS A 454 4.00 14.93 -13.20
CA LYS A 454 3.37 15.79 -14.22
C LYS A 454 3.04 15.02 -15.50
N ASN A 455 3.89 14.08 -15.92
CA ASN A 455 3.61 13.22 -17.07
C ASN A 455 2.43 12.26 -16.84
N LEU A 456 2.15 11.88 -15.59
CA LEU A 456 0.98 11.04 -15.27
C LEU A 456 -0.34 11.76 -15.59
N ILE A 457 -0.37 13.09 -15.51
CA ILE A 457 -1.56 13.90 -15.83
C ILE A 457 -2.09 13.55 -17.22
N ASN A 458 -1.22 13.30 -18.19
CA ASN A 458 -1.60 12.93 -19.55
C ASN A 458 -2.49 11.68 -19.61
N SER A 459 -2.41 10.79 -18.62
CA SER A 459 -3.26 9.59 -18.53
C SER A 459 -4.62 9.85 -17.88
N LEU A 460 -4.79 11.01 -17.24
CA LEU A 460 -6.02 11.43 -16.56
C LEU A 460 -6.84 12.43 -17.39
N ILE A 461 -6.24 13.02 -18.44
CA ILE A 461 -6.94 13.96 -19.35
C ILE A 461 -8.09 13.22 -20.01
N ILE A 462 -9.29 13.75 -19.82
CA ILE A 462 -10.49 13.32 -20.53
C ILE A 462 -10.90 14.32 -21.61
N ASP A 463 -10.64 15.61 -21.42
CA ASP A 463 -11.07 16.63 -22.38
C ASP A 463 -10.21 17.90 -22.30
N ARG A 464 -10.38 18.80 -23.27
CA ARG A 464 -9.82 20.15 -23.30
C ARG A 464 -10.92 21.19 -23.14
N VAL A 465 -10.77 22.04 -22.13
CA VAL A 465 -11.71 23.12 -21.83
C VAL A 465 -11.46 24.30 -22.77
N ALA A 466 -12.54 24.92 -23.23
CA ALA A 466 -12.43 26.13 -24.05
C ALA A 466 -11.85 27.30 -23.24
N TYR A 467 -10.97 28.08 -23.89
CA TYR A 467 -10.58 29.38 -23.37
C TYR A 467 -11.79 30.31 -23.37
N THR A 468 -11.85 31.22 -22.39
CA THR A 468 -12.97 32.15 -22.27
C THR A 468 -13.00 33.11 -23.45
N ALA A 469 -14.07 33.02 -24.24
CA ALA A 469 -14.31 33.91 -25.36
C ALA A 469 -14.48 35.36 -24.89
N GLY A 470 -14.07 36.32 -25.73
CA GLY A 470 -14.30 37.75 -25.50
C GLY A 470 -13.42 38.40 -24.44
N VAL A 471 -12.34 37.74 -23.98
CA VAL A 471 -11.29 38.39 -23.16
C VAL A 471 -10.12 38.83 -24.04
N LEU A 472 -9.67 37.95 -24.94
CA LEU A 472 -8.57 38.20 -25.86
C LEU A 472 -9.02 37.97 -27.30
N THR A 473 -8.66 38.88 -28.19
CA THR A 473 -8.82 38.75 -29.64
C THR A 473 -7.46 38.68 -30.32
N LYS A 474 -7.39 37.89 -31.40
CA LYS A 474 -6.21 37.83 -32.26
C LYS A 474 -6.19 39.08 -33.15
N LYS A 475 -5.07 39.81 -33.13
CA LYS A 475 -4.81 40.95 -34.03
C LYS A 475 -4.45 40.49 -35.44
N SER A 476 -3.85 39.30 -35.55
CA SER A 476 -3.49 38.66 -36.81
C SER A 476 -4.49 37.56 -37.16
N SER A 477 -4.71 37.33 -38.46
CA SER A 477 -5.46 36.19 -38.98
C SER A 477 -4.69 34.86 -38.90
N ASP A 478 -3.49 34.87 -38.34
CA ASP A 478 -2.67 33.67 -38.16
C ASP A 478 -3.36 32.65 -37.25
N GLN A 479 -3.70 31.51 -37.85
CA GLN A 479 -4.32 30.39 -37.17
C GLN A 479 -3.36 29.68 -36.21
N SER A 480 -2.04 29.89 -36.35
CA SER A 480 -1.00 29.28 -35.52
C SER A 480 -0.94 29.85 -34.09
N LEU A 481 -1.56 31.01 -33.85
CA LEU A 481 -1.58 31.68 -32.55
C LEU A 481 -2.29 30.82 -31.49
N ASP A 482 -1.54 30.45 -30.45
CA ASP A 482 -1.97 29.56 -29.37
C ASP A 482 -2.05 30.30 -28.03
N TYR A 483 -3.21 30.19 -27.36
CA TYR A 483 -3.43 30.67 -25.99
C TYR A 483 -2.52 29.96 -24.97
N GLY A 484 -1.89 28.85 -25.35
CA GLY A 484 -0.88 28.12 -24.59
C GLY A 484 0.48 28.83 -24.45
N ASN A 485 0.81 29.73 -25.38
CA ASN A 485 2.14 30.34 -25.49
C ASN A 485 2.07 31.73 -26.14
N MET A 486 1.51 32.70 -25.42
CA MET A 486 1.36 34.07 -25.89
C MET A 486 2.53 34.94 -25.44
N THR A 487 3.13 35.68 -26.37
CA THR A 487 4.19 36.64 -26.08
C THR A 487 3.61 38.03 -25.77
N TRP A 488 4.02 38.59 -24.64
CA TRP A 488 3.60 39.90 -24.15
C TRP A 488 4.81 40.73 -23.74
N GLU A 489 4.84 42.00 -24.09
CA GLU A 489 5.93 42.93 -23.78
C GLU A 489 5.54 43.84 -22.59
N LEU A 490 6.46 44.00 -21.62
CA LEU A 490 6.32 44.94 -20.51
C LEU A 490 6.34 46.38 -21.02
N VAL A 491 5.22 47.09 -20.94
CA VAL A 491 5.18 48.51 -21.31
C VAL A 491 5.49 49.38 -20.11
N ARG A 492 4.88 49.08 -18.96
CA ARG A 492 5.01 49.91 -17.75
C ARG A 492 4.95 49.08 -16.49
N LYS A 493 5.63 49.58 -15.47
CA LYS A 493 5.66 49.03 -14.11
C LYS A 493 5.44 50.18 -13.12
N TYR A 494 4.46 50.04 -12.24
CA TYR A 494 4.13 51.04 -11.21
C TYR A 494 3.98 50.37 -9.85
N ASN A 495 4.57 50.95 -8.81
CA ASN A 495 4.33 50.52 -7.43
C ASN A 495 2.98 51.07 -6.95
N ILE A 496 2.09 50.18 -6.49
CA ILE A 496 0.74 50.53 -6.01
C ILE A 496 0.56 50.37 -4.49
N ALA A 497 1.40 49.55 -3.87
CA ALA A 497 1.46 49.32 -2.43
C ALA A 497 2.82 48.74 -2.08
N GLU A 498 3.15 48.66 -0.79
CA GLU A 498 4.43 48.09 -0.34
C GLU A 498 4.62 46.67 -0.90
N GLY A 499 5.65 46.49 -1.73
CA GLY A 499 5.95 45.24 -2.41
C GLY A 499 4.96 44.81 -3.50
N THR A 500 3.95 45.62 -3.88
CA THR A 500 2.96 45.25 -4.90
C THR A 500 3.04 46.19 -6.11
N PHE A 501 3.15 45.60 -7.29
CA PHE A 501 3.36 46.28 -8.56
C PHE A 501 2.19 46.04 -9.50
N TYR A 502 1.73 47.10 -10.16
CA TYR A 502 0.93 47.04 -11.37
C TYR A 502 1.89 46.94 -12.57
N ILE A 503 1.65 45.99 -13.46
CA ILE A 503 2.33 45.89 -14.75
C ILE A 503 1.33 45.96 -15.90
N GLU A 504 1.73 46.66 -16.94
CA GLU A 504 0.96 46.85 -18.17
C GLU A 504 1.70 46.17 -19.32
N LEU A 505 0.99 45.28 -20.01
CA LEU A 505 1.54 44.42 -21.05
C LEU A 505 0.86 44.70 -22.39
N THR A 506 1.64 44.70 -23.46
CA THR A 506 1.12 44.76 -24.83
C THR A 506 1.54 43.54 -25.62
N SER A 507 0.83 43.24 -26.71
CA SER A 507 1.19 42.15 -27.61
C SER A 507 1.00 42.58 -29.05
N LYS A 508 1.86 42.07 -29.93
CA LYS A 508 1.73 42.22 -31.39
C LYS A 508 0.58 41.39 -31.93
N ASP A 509 0.34 40.23 -31.30
CA ASP A 509 -0.61 39.22 -31.80
C ASP A 509 -1.95 39.24 -31.08
N TRP A 510 -2.00 39.80 -29.87
CA TRP A 510 -3.17 39.76 -29.01
C TRP A 510 -3.64 41.16 -28.60
N ALA A 511 -4.95 41.35 -28.57
CA ALA A 511 -5.62 42.52 -28.00
C ALA A 511 -6.52 42.08 -26.85
N VAL A 512 -6.56 42.87 -25.78
CA VAL A 512 -7.53 42.69 -24.69
C VAL A 512 -8.85 43.38 -25.08
N GLU A 513 -9.97 42.65 -24.99
CA GLU A 513 -11.31 43.26 -25.09
C GLU A 513 -11.69 43.91 -23.76
N ASN A 514 -12.02 45.21 -23.77
CA ASN A 514 -12.39 45.94 -22.56
C ASN A 514 -13.60 46.86 -22.82
N PRO A 515 -14.77 46.57 -22.23
CA PRO A 515 -15.05 45.46 -21.32
C PRO A 515 -15.14 44.10 -22.04
N PRO A 516 -14.77 42.98 -21.39
CA PRO A 516 -14.99 41.65 -21.95
C PRO A 516 -16.47 41.32 -22.03
N LYS A 517 -16.86 40.47 -23.00
CA LYS A 517 -18.24 39.98 -23.12
C LYS A 517 -18.55 38.91 -22.06
N GLY A 518 -19.79 38.92 -21.57
CA GLY A 518 -20.27 37.94 -20.58
C GLY A 518 -19.62 38.09 -19.20
N PHE A 519 -19.71 37.04 -18.39
CA PHE A 519 -19.31 37.06 -16.97
C PHE A 519 -18.32 35.96 -16.58
N GLU A 520 -18.07 35.01 -17.46
CA GLU A 520 -17.22 33.84 -17.15
C GLU A 520 -15.75 34.21 -16.90
N TRP A 521 -15.31 35.37 -17.39
CA TRP A 521 -13.94 35.85 -17.23
C TRP A 521 -13.63 36.31 -15.80
N LEU A 522 -14.65 36.57 -14.98
CA LEU A 522 -14.49 37.06 -13.61
C LEU A 522 -13.65 36.09 -12.77
N GLY A 523 -12.59 36.60 -12.15
CA GLY A 523 -11.71 35.84 -11.27
C GLY A 523 -10.84 34.79 -11.95
N LYS A 524 -10.79 34.74 -13.29
CA LYS A 524 -9.85 33.89 -14.02
C LYS A 524 -8.41 34.36 -13.85
N HIS A 525 -7.45 33.58 -14.33
CA HIS A 525 -6.04 33.88 -14.15
C HIS A 525 -5.20 33.49 -15.38
N PHE A 526 -3.96 33.97 -15.43
CA PHE A 526 -2.96 33.59 -16.42
C PHE A 526 -1.84 32.79 -15.77
N GLY A 527 -1.41 31.72 -16.42
CA GLY A 527 -0.19 30.99 -16.10
C GLY A 527 1.02 31.67 -16.74
N VAL A 528 2.03 31.98 -15.94
CA VAL A 528 3.35 32.46 -16.38
C VAL A 528 4.34 31.32 -16.24
N ARG A 529 5.06 31.01 -17.30
CA ARG A 529 6.09 29.95 -17.32
C ARG A 529 7.43 30.56 -17.68
N GLU A 530 8.39 30.46 -16.79
CA GLU A 530 9.75 30.97 -17.01
C GLU A 530 10.83 29.99 -16.58
N ARG A 531 11.98 30.06 -17.25
CA ARG A 531 13.18 29.31 -16.89
C ARG A 531 14.12 30.22 -16.09
N ILE A 532 14.10 30.06 -14.77
CA ILE A 532 14.90 30.86 -13.84
C ILE A 532 16.09 30.00 -13.37
N GLY A 533 17.27 30.26 -13.94
CA GLY A 533 18.47 29.44 -13.72
C GLY A 533 18.31 28.03 -14.28
N LYS A 534 18.45 27.01 -13.42
CA LYS A 534 18.30 25.58 -13.81
C LYS A 534 16.87 25.06 -13.68
N SER A 535 15.95 25.86 -13.15
CA SER A 535 14.60 25.43 -12.83
C SER A 535 13.57 26.08 -13.77
N GLU A 536 12.58 25.30 -14.18
CA GLU A 536 11.38 25.79 -14.84
C GLU A 536 10.33 26.07 -13.77
N VAL A 537 9.79 27.29 -13.73
CA VAL A 537 8.86 27.76 -12.70
C VAL A 537 7.57 28.20 -13.37
N ILE A 538 6.44 27.69 -12.88
CA ILE A 538 5.10 28.07 -13.35
C ILE A 538 4.34 28.72 -12.18
N ARG A 539 3.76 29.90 -12.39
CA ARG A 539 2.92 30.60 -11.39
C ARG A 539 1.67 31.18 -12.05
N TYR A 540 0.62 31.37 -11.26
CA TYR A 540 -0.66 31.88 -11.73
C TYR A 540 -0.92 33.28 -11.17
N TYR A 541 -1.42 34.17 -12.02
CA TYR A 541 -1.72 35.57 -11.68
C TYR A 541 -3.14 35.92 -12.11
N SER A 542 -3.94 36.45 -11.18
CA SER A 542 -5.34 36.80 -11.43
C SER A 542 -5.47 37.85 -12.54
N LEU A 543 -6.41 37.60 -13.45
CA LEU A 543 -6.90 38.58 -14.40
C LEU A 543 -7.66 39.66 -13.63
N MET A 544 -7.40 40.92 -13.98
CA MET A 544 -8.16 42.06 -13.50
C MET A 544 -8.36 43.05 -14.65
N MET A 545 -9.62 43.31 -15.02
CA MET A 545 -9.96 44.17 -16.15
C MET A 545 -10.18 45.63 -15.74
N THR A 546 -10.70 45.82 -14.53
CA THR A 546 -11.02 47.13 -13.97
C THR A 546 -9.77 47.99 -13.87
N ASP A 547 -9.85 49.20 -14.42
CA ASP A 547 -8.82 50.21 -14.25
C ASP A 547 -9.05 50.97 -12.95
N LEU A 548 -8.20 50.73 -11.94
CA LEU A 548 -8.32 51.36 -10.63
C LEU A 548 -8.27 52.90 -10.71
N HIS A 549 -7.52 53.45 -11.68
CA HIS A 549 -7.45 54.90 -11.86
C HIS A 549 -8.77 55.44 -12.40
N HIS A 550 -9.41 54.71 -13.31
CA HIS A 550 -10.73 55.07 -13.81
C HIS A 550 -11.77 55.04 -12.69
N TRP A 551 -11.84 53.94 -11.95
CA TRP A 551 -12.78 53.76 -10.85
C TRP A 551 -12.62 54.85 -9.78
N ALA A 552 -11.39 55.18 -9.40
CA ALA A 552 -11.14 56.25 -8.43
C ALA A 552 -11.55 57.63 -8.92
N ARG A 553 -11.48 57.92 -10.23
CA ARG A 553 -12.01 59.18 -10.76
C ARG A 553 -13.53 59.23 -10.67
N GLU A 554 -14.22 58.13 -10.92
CA GLU A 554 -15.67 58.04 -10.76
C GLU A 554 -16.06 58.22 -9.30
N ALA A 555 -15.39 57.53 -8.38
CA ALA A 555 -15.63 57.67 -6.95
C ALA A 555 -15.39 59.10 -6.45
N ARG A 556 -14.33 59.78 -6.90
CA ARG A 556 -14.09 61.20 -6.56
C ARG A 556 -15.18 62.13 -7.10
N LYS A 557 -15.69 61.87 -8.31
CA LYS A 557 -16.80 62.65 -8.89
C LYS A 557 -18.08 62.50 -8.07
N GLU A 558 -18.30 61.34 -7.48
CA GLU A 558 -19.41 61.07 -6.56
C GLU A 558 -19.14 61.56 -5.11
N GLY A 559 -18.01 62.26 -4.87
CA GLY A 559 -17.70 62.87 -3.57
C GLY A 559 -16.96 61.98 -2.59
N PHE A 560 -16.54 60.77 -2.99
CA PHE A 560 -15.77 59.88 -2.12
C PHE A 560 -14.28 60.28 -2.05
N GLN A 561 -13.71 60.24 -0.84
CA GLN A 561 -12.29 60.51 -0.64
C GLN A 561 -11.44 59.28 -0.98
N ILE A 562 -10.66 59.37 -2.06
CA ILE A 562 -9.71 58.32 -2.46
C ILE A 562 -8.29 58.80 -2.22
N THR A 563 -7.69 58.32 -1.12
CA THR A 563 -6.42 58.80 -0.55
C THR A 563 -5.21 58.08 -1.12
N LYS A 564 -5.35 56.81 -1.51
CA LYS A 564 -4.23 56.05 -2.07
C LYS A 564 -3.82 56.53 -3.46
N LYS A 565 -2.50 56.52 -3.68
CA LYS A 565 -1.89 56.81 -4.99
C LYS A 565 -2.27 55.69 -5.95
N ILE A 566 -2.83 56.07 -7.10
CA ILE A 566 -3.18 55.13 -8.16
C ILE A 566 -2.35 55.47 -9.39
N TYR A 567 -1.95 54.44 -10.15
CA TYR A 567 -1.19 54.60 -11.38
C TYR A 567 -1.92 55.50 -12.40
N LYS A 568 -1.20 56.08 -13.36
CA LYS A 568 -1.81 56.90 -14.41
C LYS A 568 -2.60 56.01 -15.37
N LYS A 569 -3.71 56.53 -15.93
CA LYS A 569 -4.51 55.83 -16.95
C LYS A 569 -3.61 55.23 -18.04
N SER A 570 -3.89 53.97 -18.41
CA SER A 570 -3.28 53.35 -19.59
C SER A 570 -3.56 54.21 -20.83
N LYS A 571 -2.58 54.28 -21.73
CA LYS A 571 -2.73 54.99 -23.02
C LYS A 571 -3.39 54.13 -24.09
N SER A 572 -3.36 52.80 -23.95
CA SER A 572 -3.86 51.87 -24.96
C SER A 572 -4.95 50.99 -24.37
N PRO A 573 -6.15 50.92 -25.01
CA PRO A 573 -7.27 50.16 -24.45
C PRO A 573 -7.08 48.65 -24.51
N ASP A 574 -6.16 48.15 -25.34
CA ASP A 574 -5.92 46.74 -25.67
C ASP A 574 -4.83 46.05 -24.82
N THR A 575 -4.37 46.69 -23.74
CA THR A 575 -3.30 46.17 -22.88
C THR A 575 -3.81 45.23 -21.79
N LEU A 576 -3.02 44.20 -21.46
CA LEU A 576 -3.26 43.32 -20.32
C LEU A 576 -2.64 43.92 -19.06
N LYS A 577 -3.38 43.86 -17.95
CA LYS A 577 -2.98 44.43 -16.66
C LYS A 577 -2.84 43.31 -15.64
N LEU A 578 -1.67 43.21 -15.00
CA LEU A 578 -1.44 42.26 -13.91
C LEU A 578 -0.97 43.00 -12.65
N HIS A 579 -1.37 42.47 -11.49
CA HIS A 579 -0.94 42.99 -10.19
C HIS A 579 -0.13 41.91 -9.47
N ILE A 580 1.12 42.22 -9.17
CA ILE A 580 2.11 41.24 -8.71
C ILE A 580 2.71 41.72 -7.39
N LYS A 581 2.61 40.89 -6.35
CA LYS A 581 3.34 41.10 -5.10
C LYS A 581 4.71 40.43 -5.17
N ARG A 582 5.76 41.21 -4.94
CA ARG A 582 7.14 40.75 -4.77
C ARG A 582 7.25 40.02 -3.44
N TYR A 583 7.85 38.84 -3.47
CA TYR A 583 8.20 38.06 -2.28
C TYR A 583 9.70 37.82 -2.31
N ASP A 584 10.41 38.14 -1.23
CA ASP A 584 11.89 38.10 -1.23
C ASP A 584 12.45 36.69 -1.50
N ASN A 585 11.74 35.66 -1.06
CA ASN A 585 12.09 34.26 -1.32
C ASN A 585 11.38 33.68 -2.56
N GLY A 586 10.57 34.48 -3.27
CA GLY A 586 9.85 34.04 -4.47
C GLY A 586 10.76 34.11 -5.71
N LEU A 587 10.92 32.99 -6.42
CA LEU A 587 11.68 32.98 -7.68
C LEU A 587 10.99 33.80 -8.77
N MET A 588 9.75 33.44 -9.10
CA MET A 588 8.99 34.11 -10.16
C MET A 588 8.66 35.57 -9.82
N SER A 589 8.15 35.85 -8.61
CA SER A 589 7.73 37.21 -8.28
C SER A 589 8.89 38.21 -8.24
N ARG A 590 10.10 37.79 -7.85
CA ARG A 590 11.30 38.61 -8.02
C ARG A 590 11.62 38.82 -9.49
N HIS A 591 11.73 37.73 -10.25
CA HIS A 591 12.03 37.78 -11.67
C HIS A 591 11.09 38.74 -12.42
N LEU A 592 9.78 38.62 -12.24
CA LEU A 592 8.82 39.50 -12.91
C LEU A 592 8.92 40.97 -12.46
N CYS A 593 9.20 41.23 -11.18
CA CYS A 593 9.34 42.58 -10.66
C CYS A 593 10.69 43.24 -11.00
N ASP A 594 11.72 42.45 -11.27
CA ASP A 594 13.06 42.91 -11.63
C ASP A 594 13.22 43.15 -13.15
N LEU A 595 12.23 42.74 -13.97
CA LEU A 595 12.23 43.02 -15.41
C LEU A 595 11.95 44.50 -15.70
N GLU A 596 12.65 45.01 -16.72
CA GLU A 596 12.53 46.38 -17.18
C GLU A 596 11.58 46.50 -18.38
N PRO A 597 10.91 47.65 -18.57
CA PRO A 597 10.09 47.88 -19.75
C PRO A 597 10.81 47.53 -21.06
N GLY A 598 10.10 46.89 -21.99
CA GLY A 598 10.63 46.27 -23.20
C GLY A 598 10.92 44.77 -23.08
N SER A 599 10.89 44.20 -21.86
CA SER A 599 11.06 42.76 -21.65
C SER A 599 9.84 41.95 -22.08
N GLU A 600 10.05 40.76 -22.65
CA GLU A 600 8.96 39.84 -23.05
C GLU A 600 8.62 38.80 -21.97
N TYR A 601 7.36 38.39 -21.93
CA TYR A 601 6.79 37.35 -21.08
C TYR A 601 6.03 36.33 -21.91
N LYS A 602 6.03 35.08 -21.43
CA LYS A 602 5.16 34.03 -21.94
C LYS A 602 3.98 33.78 -21.01
N LEU A 603 2.78 34.10 -21.51
CA LEU A 603 1.53 33.92 -20.81
C LEU A 603 0.69 32.81 -21.43
N LYS A 604 -0.04 32.11 -20.57
CA LYS A 604 -1.04 31.10 -20.91
C LYS A 604 -2.37 31.44 -20.24
N GLY A 605 -3.47 31.45 -20.98
CA GLY A 605 -4.80 31.69 -20.42
C GLY A 605 -5.71 32.60 -21.26
N PRO A 606 -6.84 33.07 -20.72
CA PRO A 606 -7.28 32.90 -19.32
C PRO A 606 -7.59 31.45 -18.93
N LEU A 607 -7.26 31.06 -17.71
CA LEU A 607 -7.39 29.72 -17.15
C LEU A 607 -8.30 29.72 -15.90
N GLY A 608 -8.77 28.51 -15.55
CA GLY A 608 -9.50 28.21 -14.34
C GLY A 608 -10.99 28.61 -14.38
N PRO A 609 -11.79 28.09 -13.43
CA PRO A 609 -13.22 28.36 -13.36
C PRO A 609 -13.57 29.78 -12.87
N GLY A 610 -12.61 30.49 -12.27
CA GLY A 610 -12.82 31.84 -11.75
C GLY A 610 -13.96 31.89 -10.74
N LEU A 611 -14.80 32.93 -10.81
CA LEU A 611 -15.98 33.06 -9.96
C LEU A 611 -17.15 32.17 -10.42
N GLY A 612 -17.11 31.61 -11.63
CA GLY A 612 -18.06 30.63 -12.16
C GLY A 612 -19.44 31.17 -12.56
N PHE A 613 -19.54 32.43 -12.96
CA PHE A 613 -20.80 33.04 -13.39
C PHE A 613 -21.01 32.86 -14.90
N SER A 614 -22.13 32.24 -15.31
CA SER A 614 -22.56 32.15 -16.72
C SER A 614 -23.50 33.29 -17.12
N SER A 615 -24.12 33.96 -16.15
CA SER A 615 -25.03 35.09 -16.30
C SER A 615 -24.68 36.20 -15.31
N ALA A 616 -25.44 37.29 -15.32
CA ALA A 616 -25.25 38.39 -14.38
C ALA A 616 -25.22 37.86 -12.94
N PRO A 617 -24.25 38.28 -12.10
CA PRO A 617 -24.16 37.83 -10.70
C PRO A 617 -25.50 38.01 -9.98
N ALA A 618 -25.96 36.97 -9.28
CA ALA A 618 -27.25 36.91 -8.58
C ALA A 618 -27.13 36.07 -7.28
N GLY A 619 -28.11 36.22 -6.38
CA GLY A 619 -28.13 35.55 -5.08
C GLY A 619 -27.11 36.04 -4.04
N ILE A 620 -27.01 35.32 -2.93
CA ILE A 620 -26.16 35.67 -1.79
C ILE A 620 -24.81 34.96 -1.92
N CYS A 621 -23.74 35.70 -2.12
CA CYS A 621 -22.39 35.16 -2.25
C CYS A 621 -21.45 35.67 -1.16
N THR A 622 -20.40 34.91 -0.87
CA THR A 622 -19.36 35.30 0.09
C THR A 622 -17.97 35.23 -0.52
N GLY A 623 -17.14 36.23 -0.25
CA GLY A 623 -15.75 36.29 -0.68
C GLY A 623 -14.83 36.51 0.51
N PHE A 624 -13.74 35.75 0.58
CA PHE A 624 -12.72 35.89 1.62
C PHE A 624 -11.36 36.09 0.96
N ALA A 625 -10.77 37.26 1.19
CA ALA A 625 -9.55 37.71 0.53
C ALA A 625 -8.47 38.07 1.55
N ALA A 626 -7.25 37.57 1.33
CA ALA A 626 -6.07 37.99 2.09
C ALA A 626 -4.98 38.51 1.14
N GLY A 627 -4.52 39.76 1.36
CA GLY A 627 -3.50 40.39 0.54
C GLY A 627 -3.91 40.50 -0.94
N THR A 628 -3.06 40.00 -1.84
CA THR A 628 -3.37 39.95 -3.29
C THR A 628 -4.52 39.01 -3.65
N GLY A 629 -5.01 38.20 -2.71
CA GLY A 629 -6.23 37.42 -2.89
C GLY A 629 -7.49 38.27 -3.11
N ILE A 630 -7.42 39.59 -2.96
CA ILE A 630 -8.51 40.50 -3.32
C ILE A 630 -8.72 40.62 -4.83
N LEU A 631 -7.68 40.38 -5.64
CA LEU A 631 -7.68 40.65 -7.09
C LEU A 631 -8.84 39.98 -7.85
N PRO A 632 -9.16 38.68 -7.62
CA PRO A 632 -10.29 38.04 -8.30
C PRO A 632 -11.66 38.69 -8.05
N PHE A 633 -11.79 39.49 -6.99
CA PHE A 633 -13.05 40.10 -6.56
C PHE A 633 -13.20 41.55 -7.01
N LEU A 634 -12.13 42.23 -7.43
CA LEU A 634 -12.18 43.67 -7.71
C LEU A 634 -13.08 43.99 -8.91
N ASP A 635 -13.08 43.15 -9.94
CA ASP A 635 -13.98 43.31 -11.09
C ASP A 635 -15.45 43.12 -10.70
N LEU A 636 -15.74 42.13 -9.85
CA LEU A 636 -17.09 41.93 -9.31
C LEU A 636 -17.54 43.13 -8.46
N VAL A 637 -16.66 43.67 -7.62
CA VAL A 637 -16.99 44.84 -6.81
C VAL A 637 -17.20 46.08 -7.68
N TYR A 638 -16.41 46.25 -8.76
CA TYR A 638 -16.63 47.33 -9.72
C TYR A 638 -17.97 47.19 -10.46
N MET A 639 -18.41 45.96 -10.74
CA MET A 639 -19.76 45.73 -11.26
C MET A 639 -20.87 46.10 -10.26
N ILE A 640 -20.64 45.92 -8.96
CA ILE A 640 -21.58 46.43 -7.93
C ILE A 640 -21.57 47.96 -7.93
N TRP A 641 -20.41 48.59 -8.08
CA TRP A 641 -20.26 50.04 -8.13
C TRP A 641 -21.01 50.68 -9.30
N ASN A 642 -21.01 50.04 -10.47
CA ASN A 642 -21.65 50.55 -11.67
C ASN A 642 -23.08 50.01 -11.91
N GLY A 643 -23.58 49.13 -11.03
CA GLY A 643 -24.94 48.58 -11.12
C GLY A 643 -25.11 47.45 -12.16
N SER A 644 -24.03 46.80 -12.60
CA SER A 644 -24.07 45.70 -13.59
C SER A 644 -24.31 44.31 -12.99
N VAL A 645 -24.89 44.25 -11.78
CA VAL A 645 -25.26 43.01 -11.09
C VAL A 645 -26.79 42.89 -11.01
N SER A 646 -27.30 41.69 -10.79
CA SER A 646 -28.75 41.49 -10.61
C SER A 646 -29.25 42.19 -9.34
N SER A 647 -30.52 42.60 -9.32
CA SER A 647 -31.09 43.36 -8.20
C SER A 647 -31.17 42.57 -6.88
N ASP A 648 -31.16 41.24 -6.95
CA ASP A 648 -31.14 40.30 -5.83
C ASP A 648 -29.72 39.94 -5.38
N PHE A 649 -28.68 40.45 -6.05
CA PHE A 649 -27.29 40.12 -5.74
C PHE A 649 -26.82 40.77 -4.44
N CYS A 650 -26.18 39.98 -3.60
CA CYS A 650 -25.53 40.45 -2.39
C CYS A 650 -24.19 39.74 -2.17
N LEU A 651 -23.11 40.51 -2.07
CA LEU A 651 -21.76 40.01 -1.77
C LEU A 651 -21.37 40.37 -0.33
N TYR A 652 -21.09 39.36 0.48
CA TYR A 652 -20.40 39.51 1.75
C TYR A 652 -18.91 39.30 1.53
N LEU A 653 -18.12 40.38 1.60
CA LEU A 653 -16.69 40.37 1.31
C LEU A 653 -15.86 40.65 2.56
N TYR A 654 -15.07 39.68 2.99
CA TYR A 654 -14.08 39.82 4.06
C TYR A 654 -12.70 40.03 3.42
N VAL A 655 -12.03 41.12 3.77
CA VAL A 655 -10.71 41.47 3.23
C VAL A 655 -9.74 41.70 4.36
N THR A 656 -8.58 41.05 4.29
CA THR A 656 -7.52 41.27 5.28
C THR A 656 -6.16 41.58 4.66
N PHE A 657 -5.47 42.55 5.27
CA PHE A 657 -4.12 42.97 4.93
C PHE A 657 -3.25 43.01 6.19
N ARG A 658 -1.93 42.97 6.02
CA ARG A 658 -1.04 43.06 7.18
C ARG A 658 -1.07 44.47 7.77
N SER A 659 -1.08 45.49 6.92
CA SER A 659 -1.01 46.89 7.30
C SER A 659 -1.78 47.80 6.34
N LYS A 660 -1.84 49.09 6.66
CA LYS A 660 -2.34 50.07 5.69
C LYS A 660 -1.35 50.31 4.54
N LYS A 661 -0.06 49.99 4.68
CA LYS A 661 0.96 50.22 3.64
C LYS A 661 0.96 49.15 2.56
N ASP A 662 0.66 47.90 2.91
CA ASP A 662 0.62 46.77 1.98
C ASP A 662 -0.74 46.61 1.28
N SER A 663 -1.76 47.34 1.71
CA SER A 663 -3.10 47.28 1.11
C SER A 663 -3.22 48.08 -0.19
N PHE A 664 -4.25 47.81 -0.98
CA PHE A 664 -4.62 48.59 -2.15
C PHE A 664 -6.13 48.46 -2.40
N ALA A 665 -6.71 49.41 -3.13
CA ALA A 665 -8.14 49.49 -3.43
C ALA A 665 -9.11 49.58 -2.23
N LEU A 666 -8.64 49.62 -0.96
CA LEU A 666 -9.52 49.69 0.23
C LEU A 666 -10.52 50.85 0.17
N ASP A 667 -10.05 52.08 -0.10
CA ASP A 667 -10.91 53.26 -0.22
C ASP A 667 -12.01 53.09 -1.30
N LEU A 668 -11.75 52.30 -2.35
CA LEU A 668 -12.72 52.00 -3.41
C LEU A 668 -13.74 50.96 -2.96
N LEU A 669 -13.32 49.94 -2.21
CA LEU A 669 -14.23 48.97 -1.60
C LEU A 669 -15.18 49.66 -0.63
N GLU A 670 -14.64 50.53 0.24
CA GLU A 670 -15.43 51.31 1.20
C GLU A 670 -16.40 52.28 0.51
N ALA A 671 -15.95 52.98 -0.54
CA ALA A 671 -16.81 53.83 -1.36
C ALA A 671 -17.96 53.03 -1.97
N THR A 672 -17.68 51.80 -2.44
CA THR A 672 -18.69 50.92 -3.03
C THR A 672 -19.69 50.42 -2.00
N GLN A 673 -19.26 50.09 -0.78
CA GLN A 673 -20.16 49.73 0.30
C GLN A 673 -21.07 50.91 0.68
N LYS A 674 -20.52 52.13 0.74
CA LYS A 674 -21.33 53.34 1.03
C LYS A 674 -22.34 53.64 -0.06
N LYS A 675 -21.98 53.47 -1.33
CA LYS A 675 -22.85 53.68 -2.49
C LYS A 675 -23.92 52.58 -2.64
N SER A 676 -23.50 51.32 -2.52
CA SER A 676 -24.28 50.13 -2.89
C SER A 676 -24.40 49.14 -1.72
N GLY A 677 -24.63 49.63 -0.50
CA GLY A 677 -24.57 48.82 0.73
C GLY A 677 -25.55 47.65 0.81
N LYS A 678 -26.62 47.64 -0.01
CA LYS A 678 -27.51 46.47 -0.16
C LYS A 678 -26.83 45.31 -0.91
N ALA A 679 -25.97 45.63 -1.88
CA ALA A 679 -25.31 44.68 -2.76
C ALA A 679 -23.89 44.31 -2.29
N LEU A 680 -23.23 45.15 -1.48
CA LEU A 680 -21.91 44.86 -0.90
C LEU A 680 -21.92 45.06 0.62
N ASN A 681 -21.73 43.96 1.35
CA ASN A 681 -21.44 43.94 2.78
C ASN A 681 -19.95 43.66 2.96
N LEU A 682 -19.18 44.70 3.31
CA LEU A 682 -17.73 44.62 3.39
C LEU A 682 -17.26 44.63 4.84
N HIS A 683 -16.29 43.77 5.14
CA HIS A 683 -15.55 43.74 6.40
C HIS A 683 -14.05 43.79 6.12
N ILE A 684 -13.37 44.82 6.62
CA ILE A 684 -11.93 45.00 6.45
C ILE A 684 -11.22 44.72 7.79
N ASN A 685 -10.15 43.94 7.74
CA ASN A 685 -9.26 43.69 8.89
C ASN A 685 -7.80 44.02 8.55
N LEU A 686 -7.16 44.89 9.32
CA LEU A 686 -5.73 45.18 9.27
C LEU A 686 -5.03 44.53 10.48
N ASP A 687 -4.13 43.57 10.24
CA ASP A 687 -3.53 42.78 11.33
C ASP A 687 -2.75 43.61 12.36
N GLU A 688 -2.16 44.74 11.95
CA GLU A 688 -1.43 45.66 12.84
C GLU A 688 -2.33 46.35 13.88
N GLU A 689 -3.65 46.45 13.66
CA GLU A 689 -4.57 47.15 14.56
C GLU A 689 -5.03 46.28 15.76
N ARG A 690 -4.58 45.01 15.82
CA ARG A 690 -4.54 44.01 16.93
C ARG A 690 -5.72 43.83 17.92
N VAL A 691 -6.80 44.61 17.92
CA VAL A 691 -7.91 44.44 18.88
C VAL A 691 -9.23 44.27 18.15
N GLY A 692 -9.80 43.05 18.20
CA GLY A 692 -11.18 42.79 17.79
C GLY A 692 -11.47 42.67 16.28
N GLY A 693 -10.49 42.79 15.38
CA GLY A 693 -10.72 42.75 13.92
C GLY A 693 -10.67 41.37 13.24
N LYS A 694 -10.03 40.36 13.87
CA LYS A 694 -9.97 39.02 13.26
C LYS A 694 -11.35 38.37 13.21
N LEU A 695 -11.68 37.81 12.05
CA LEU A 695 -12.89 36.99 11.87
C LEU A 695 -12.85 35.81 12.84
N THR A 696 -13.95 35.53 13.52
CA THR A 696 -14.13 34.34 14.37
C THR A 696 -15.36 33.58 13.90
N GLU A 697 -15.56 32.35 14.39
CA GLU A 697 -16.75 31.58 14.05
C GLU A 697 -18.04 32.30 14.45
N GLU A 698 -18.04 32.95 15.62
CA GLU A 698 -19.16 33.74 16.14
C GLU A 698 -19.47 34.92 15.23
N LYS A 699 -18.45 35.71 14.86
CA LYS A 699 -18.61 36.84 13.96
C LYS A 699 -19.09 36.42 12.58
N LEU A 700 -18.62 35.27 12.08
CA LEU A 700 -19.09 34.75 10.80
C LEU A 700 -20.58 34.41 10.85
N LYS A 701 -21.06 33.79 11.94
CA LYS A 701 -22.49 33.48 12.16
C LYS A 701 -23.35 34.74 12.22
N GLU A 702 -22.86 35.78 12.88
CA GLU A 702 -23.53 37.08 12.97
C GLU A 702 -23.57 37.80 11.61
N TRP A 703 -22.50 37.67 10.82
CA TRP A 703 -22.34 38.40 9.57
C TRP A 703 -23.11 37.78 8.40
N VAL A 704 -23.16 36.46 8.26
CA VAL A 704 -23.84 35.80 7.13
C VAL A 704 -24.51 34.48 7.53
N LYS A 705 -25.74 34.29 7.06
CA LYS A 705 -26.48 33.02 7.22
C LYS A 705 -26.00 31.99 6.21
N ILE A 706 -25.07 31.14 6.63
CA ILE A 706 -24.37 30.17 5.76
C ILE A 706 -25.29 29.26 4.92
N PRO A 707 -26.42 28.72 5.42
CA PRO A 707 -27.30 27.87 4.61
C PRO A 707 -27.84 28.54 3.33
N ASN A 708 -27.96 29.88 3.34
CA ASN A 708 -28.52 30.65 2.24
C ASN A 708 -27.47 31.08 1.21
N ILE A 709 -26.19 30.75 1.43
CA ILE A 709 -25.12 31.11 0.50
C ILE A 709 -25.29 30.31 -0.79
N SER A 710 -25.36 31.03 -1.91
CA SER A 710 -25.34 30.49 -3.27
C SER A 710 -23.95 30.00 -3.63
N ARG A 711 -22.91 30.80 -3.33
CA ARG A 711 -21.50 30.47 -3.58
C ARG A 711 -20.56 31.20 -2.64
N ALA A 712 -19.47 30.54 -2.27
CA ALA A 712 -18.41 31.08 -1.45
C ALA A 712 -17.05 30.94 -2.17
N TRP A 713 -16.22 31.97 -2.07
CA TRP A 713 -14.86 31.94 -2.60
C TRP A 713 -13.83 32.35 -1.56
N VAL A 714 -12.65 31.73 -1.64
CA VAL A 714 -11.53 32.06 -0.77
C VAL A 714 -10.26 32.19 -1.59
N CYS A 715 -9.55 33.30 -1.42
CA CYS A 715 -8.28 33.53 -2.07
C CYS A 715 -7.28 34.21 -1.12
N GLY A 716 -6.08 33.66 -1.03
CA GLY A 716 -5.07 34.09 -0.07
C GLY A 716 -4.01 33.03 0.16
N PRO A 717 -3.13 33.23 1.16
CA PRO A 717 -2.15 32.23 1.57
C PRO A 717 -2.81 30.90 1.98
N SER A 718 -2.13 29.78 1.78
CA SER A 718 -2.72 28.45 2.01
C SER A 718 -3.27 28.24 3.42
N GLY A 719 -2.61 28.78 4.44
CA GLY A 719 -3.10 28.75 5.83
C GLY A 719 -4.41 29.53 6.02
N PHE A 720 -4.52 30.71 5.41
CA PHE A 720 -5.76 31.50 5.41
C PHE A 720 -6.90 30.74 4.70
N ASN A 721 -6.61 30.19 3.51
CA ASN A 721 -7.63 29.47 2.75
C ASN A 721 -8.21 28.28 3.51
N ARG A 722 -7.35 27.53 4.22
CA ARG A 722 -7.79 26.39 5.03
C ARG A 722 -8.54 26.79 6.29
N TRP A 723 -8.10 27.85 6.95
CA TRP A 723 -8.78 28.37 8.11
C TRP A 723 -10.23 28.77 7.78
N ILE A 724 -10.43 29.50 6.67
CA ILE A 724 -11.78 29.87 6.20
C ILE A 724 -12.58 28.65 5.74
N GLU A 725 -11.98 27.70 4.99
CA GLU A 725 -12.66 26.46 4.61
C GLU A 725 -13.18 25.70 5.83
N SER A 726 -12.35 25.54 6.85
CA SER A 726 -12.72 24.87 8.11
C SER A 726 -13.88 25.58 8.79
N MET A 727 -13.84 26.92 8.85
CA MET A 727 -14.88 27.73 9.48
C MET A 727 -16.23 27.65 8.75
N LEU A 728 -16.20 27.66 7.42
CA LEU A 728 -17.42 27.57 6.61
C LEU A 728 -18.04 26.17 6.67
N THR A 729 -17.19 25.14 6.61
CA THR A 729 -17.65 23.74 6.63
C THR A 729 -18.13 23.30 8.02
N SER A 730 -17.50 23.76 9.11
CA SER A 730 -17.97 23.51 10.49
C SER A 730 -19.36 24.09 10.75
N GLN A 731 -19.73 25.15 10.02
CA GLN A 731 -21.04 25.79 10.09
C GLN A 731 -22.01 25.33 9.00
N GLY A 732 -21.69 24.24 8.27
CA GLY A 732 -22.62 23.57 7.38
C GLY A 732 -22.61 24.02 5.92
N LEU A 733 -21.63 24.83 5.47
CA LEU A 733 -21.48 25.11 4.05
C LEU A 733 -21.11 23.83 3.29
N GLN A 734 -21.91 23.46 2.29
CA GLN A 734 -21.60 22.32 1.42
C GLN A 734 -20.35 22.61 0.59
N ARG A 735 -19.44 21.62 0.49
CA ARG A 735 -18.13 21.79 -0.17
C ARG A 735 -18.24 22.18 -1.65
N ASN A 736 -19.27 21.71 -2.35
CA ASN A 736 -19.55 22.05 -3.76
C ASN A 736 -19.92 23.53 -3.99
N LYS A 737 -20.28 24.27 -2.93
CA LYS A 737 -20.55 25.71 -2.99
C LYS A 737 -19.30 26.57 -2.71
N LEU A 738 -18.22 25.95 -2.24
CA LEU A 738 -16.98 26.62 -1.89
C LEU A 738 -15.95 26.44 -3.01
N MET A 739 -15.32 27.52 -3.46
CA MET A 739 -14.18 27.46 -4.38
C MET A 739 -12.99 28.19 -3.79
N ILE A 740 -11.84 27.53 -3.81
CA ILE A 740 -10.59 28.17 -3.43
C ILE A 740 -9.90 28.57 -4.72
N LEU A 741 -9.63 29.87 -4.87
CA LEU A 741 -9.11 30.48 -6.10
C LEU A 741 -7.60 30.33 -6.21
#